data_AF-A0ABC8ZSA2-F1
#
_entry.id   AF-A0ABC8ZSA2-F1
#
_cell.length_a   1.000
_cell.length_b   1.000
_cell.length_c   1.000
_cell.angle_alpha   90.00
_cell.angle_beta   90.00
_cell.angle_gamma   90.00
#
_symmetry.space_group_name_H-M   'P 1'
#
loop_
_entity.id
_entity.type
_entity.pdbx_description
1 polymer ?
#
loop_
_entity_poly.entity_id
_entity_poly.type
_entity_poly.pdbx_seq_one_letter_code
_entity_poly.pdbx_strand_id
1 'polypeptide(L)'
;MASPSSGIRCFSMLASAALVILGNSFSCNCLQFSYPAFDAANKADLGFSPGSGIANGALQITPSTGDMSHRSGRVLYARETLQLWINSERTALTQFATEFVLSILPQNGTGGVGEGMAFVLTNNPRLPAGNSSGPWLGVTSNETDGAPANRVVAVEFDTRKSPMDDLDGNHVGLDVNSVRSVSSYPLSNVSVVLSSGSDVRVAIEYDGAVLGVTAVQEGHVYSDSWPIDLSRHLTEDISVGFAASTGEFTQLNQVKSWNFSTIGDDNKRGHGKKKLGLLLALLTLSAVAGSAFLGLYIWRRMTRQGRLAYHNLEKMINAHDPVRFKLRELRSATANFSPDRKLGRGGFGTVYLGYLRNMGMEVAVKRVSSTSAAGSSNRGEKEFVAEVNTISKLSHRNLVKLIGWCHERGELLLVYEYFPMGSLDKLLYPSSEAAATSGTVLSWERRFKVICGVASALEYLHHGSSQRVLHRDVKASNVMLDAACDARLGDFGLARVVQRDGATHHSTQAVAGTRGYMAYESFFTGRASLDTDVYAFGVFVMEVLSGRTPSCPVLHRGGGDGDEEEPSYRRRGANDKPMYIVDWVWRLYGEGRALRAADAALGGELDPAQADRAVRLALACCHPNPRERPSMRAAVQVLVGGAEAPEPPLQKPAFVWPPGGDAQEMELLPRVGVLFTGGQTSFCSMTSTSITGR
;
A
#
# COMPACT_ATOMS: atom_id res chain seq x y z
N MET A 1 20.34 4.00 -19.68
CA MET A 1 19.51 5.03 -19.01
C MET A 1 20.04 5.23 -17.62
N ALA A 2 20.74 6.34 -17.39
CA ALA A 2 21.34 6.68 -16.09
C ALA A 2 20.25 7.11 -15.09
N SER A 3 20.37 6.66 -13.84
CA SER A 3 19.41 6.90 -12.77
C SER A 3 19.34 8.39 -12.39
N PRO A 4 18.19 8.89 -11.89
CA PRO A 4 18.00 10.29 -11.53
C PRO A 4 18.73 10.73 -10.25
N SER A 5 19.72 9.97 -9.78
CA SER A 5 20.52 10.24 -8.58
C SER A 5 21.77 11.11 -8.84
N SER A 6 22.10 11.42 -10.09
CA SER A 6 23.35 12.10 -10.46
C SER A 6 23.26 13.63 -10.40
N GLY A 7 22.06 14.21 -10.60
CA GLY A 7 21.88 15.67 -10.60
C GLY A 7 21.86 16.31 -9.21
N ILE A 8 21.58 15.53 -8.16
CA ILE A 8 21.48 16.02 -6.77
C ILE A 8 22.87 16.05 -6.11
N ARG A 9 23.80 15.17 -6.52
CA ARG A 9 25.16 15.12 -5.96
C ARG A 9 26.04 16.29 -6.42
N CYS A 10 25.89 16.77 -7.67
CA CYS A 10 26.62 17.96 -8.15
C CYS A 10 26.18 19.27 -7.50
N PHE A 11 24.95 19.37 -6.98
CA PHE A 11 24.47 20.58 -6.29
C PHE A 11 24.97 20.68 -4.84
N SER A 12 25.28 19.55 -4.18
CA SER A 12 25.84 19.57 -2.83
C SER A 12 27.28 20.10 -2.78
N MET A 13 28.11 19.81 -3.78
CA MET A 13 29.51 20.25 -3.80
C MET A 13 29.66 21.74 -4.15
N LEU A 14 28.79 22.31 -4.99
CA LEU A 14 28.84 23.74 -5.34
C LEU A 14 28.23 24.65 -4.27
N ALA A 15 27.22 24.17 -3.52
CA ALA A 15 26.69 24.89 -2.36
C ALA A 15 27.69 24.89 -1.18
N SER A 16 28.49 23.83 -1.04
CA SER A 16 29.53 23.72 -0.01
C SER A 16 30.72 24.66 -0.26
N ALA A 17 31.08 24.90 -1.54
CA ALA A 17 32.19 25.79 -1.88
C ALA A 17 31.86 27.29 -1.69
N ALA A 18 30.58 27.67 -1.76
CA ALA A 18 30.15 29.06 -1.57
C ALA A 18 30.01 29.47 -0.09
N LEU A 19 29.80 28.52 0.83
CA LEU A 19 29.73 28.80 2.27
C LEU A 19 31.10 28.94 2.95
N VAL A 20 32.19 28.51 2.30
CA VAL A 20 33.55 28.58 2.88
C VAL A 20 34.20 29.96 2.75
N ILE A 21 33.67 30.87 1.92
CA ILE A 21 34.32 32.16 1.63
C ILE A 21 33.81 33.33 2.50
N LEU A 22 32.79 33.15 3.34
CA LEU A 22 32.28 34.21 4.24
C LEU A 22 32.41 33.90 5.74
N GLY A 23 33.06 32.80 6.10
CA GLY A 23 33.36 32.43 7.48
C GLY A 23 34.60 33.14 8.02
N ASN A 24 34.55 34.46 8.19
CA ASN A 24 35.44 35.16 9.12
C ASN A 24 34.77 36.44 9.56
N SER A 25 34.08 36.38 10.70
CA SER A 25 34.23 37.33 11.82
C SER A 25 33.05 37.22 12.81
N PHE A 26 33.40 36.91 14.07
CA PHE A 26 32.66 37.00 15.33
C PHE A 26 31.70 35.85 15.73
N SER A 27 32.19 35.09 16.72
CA SER A 27 31.60 33.94 17.40
C SER A 27 30.38 34.28 18.26
N CYS A 28 29.39 33.38 18.25
CA CYS A 28 28.43 33.16 19.34
C CYS A 28 28.60 31.67 19.75
N ASN A 29 28.88 31.39 21.02
CA ASN A 29 29.11 30.01 21.50
C ASN A 29 27.77 29.25 21.54
N CYS A 30 27.48 28.50 20.49
CA CYS A 30 26.44 27.47 20.50
C CYS A 30 27.13 26.11 20.64
N LEU A 31 26.82 25.37 21.71
CA LEU A 31 27.27 23.99 21.86
C LEU A 31 26.57 23.16 20.78
N GLN A 32 27.35 22.65 19.83
CA GLN A 32 26.85 21.81 18.75
C GLN A 32 27.88 20.74 18.36
N PHE A 33 27.44 19.48 18.30
CA PHE A 33 28.25 18.37 17.81
C PHE A 33 27.38 17.29 17.17
N SER A 34 27.96 16.49 16.27
CA SER A 34 27.27 15.40 15.59
C SER A 34 28.21 14.23 15.32
N TYR A 35 27.86 13.06 15.85
CA TYR A 35 28.55 11.79 15.68
C TYR A 35 27.60 10.78 15.01
N PRO A 36 27.68 10.58 13.69
CA PRO A 36 26.83 9.60 12.99
C PRO A 36 27.22 8.14 13.30
N ALA A 37 28.44 7.92 13.78
CA ALA A 37 28.98 6.67 14.32
C ALA A 37 30.17 7.02 15.25
N PHE A 38 30.63 6.06 16.06
CA PHE A 38 31.76 6.26 16.96
C PHE A 38 32.98 5.42 16.58
N ASP A 39 34.14 6.08 16.44
CA ASP A 39 35.44 5.48 16.17
C ASP A 39 36.52 6.00 17.13
N ALA A 40 37.75 5.49 16.97
CA ALA A 40 38.87 5.84 17.85
C ALA A 40 39.23 7.34 17.82
N ALA A 41 38.93 8.08 16.74
CA ALA A 41 39.20 9.50 16.64
C ALA A 41 38.26 10.32 17.53
N ASN A 42 37.06 9.83 17.81
CA ASN A 42 36.09 10.50 18.68
C ASN A 42 36.45 10.41 20.17
N LYS A 43 37.39 9.54 20.55
CA LYS A 43 37.75 9.31 21.96
C LYS A 43 38.26 10.55 22.68
N ALA A 44 38.92 11.47 21.98
CA ALA A 44 39.42 12.71 22.56
C ALA A 44 38.30 13.70 22.93
N ASP A 45 37.12 13.56 22.33
CA ASP A 45 35.99 14.46 22.54
C ASP A 45 35.10 14.04 23.72
N LEU A 46 35.34 12.83 24.27
CA LEU A 46 34.46 12.17 25.23
C LEU A 46 35.23 11.77 26.51
N GLY A 47 34.59 11.98 27.65
CA GLY A 47 35.05 11.51 28.96
C GLY A 47 34.45 10.15 29.26
N PHE A 48 35.29 9.18 29.65
CA PHE A 48 34.89 7.80 29.92
C PHE A 48 35.16 7.45 31.38
N SER A 49 34.17 6.88 32.07
CA SER A 49 34.38 6.19 33.33
C SER A 49 35.12 4.86 33.12
N PRO A 50 35.74 4.27 34.16
CA PRO A 50 36.34 2.94 34.08
C PRO A 50 35.36 1.92 33.51
N GLY A 51 35.79 1.16 32.50
CA GLY A 51 34.98 0.13 31.86
C GLY A 51 34.10 0.60 30.69
N SER A 52 33.87 1.92 30.53
CA SER A 52 33.20 2.48 29.36
C SER A 52 34.19 2.72 28.22
N GLY A 53 33.72 2.77 26.98
CA GLY A 53 34.59 2.95 25.82
C GLY A 53 33.88 3.00 24.47
N ILE A 54 34.66 2.93 23.39
CA ILE A 54 34.14 2.81 22.02
C ILE A 54 34.45 1.40 21.54
N ALA A 55 33.41 0.67 21.12
CA ALA A 55 33.56 -0.66 20.53
C ALA A 55 32.45 -0.89 19.49
N ASN A 56 32.79 -1.61 18.42
CA ASN A 56 31.85 -1.98 17.35
C ASN A 56 31.08 -0.80 16.73
N GLY A 57 31.74 0.35 16.58
CA GLY A 57 31.13 1.55 15.99
C GLY A 57 30.20 2.34 16.92
N ALA A 58 30.12 1.98 18.21
CA ALA A 58 29.21 2.54 19.18
C ALA A 58 29.91 2.89 20.51
N LEU A 59 29.34 3.83 21.26
CA LEU A 59 29.69 4.01 22.68
C LEU A 59 29.15 2.81 23.46
N GLN A 60 30.02 2.19 24.25
CA GLN A 60 29.66 1.21 25.27
C GLN A 60 29.67 1.94 26.61
N ILE A 61 28.49 2.14 27.21
CA ILE A 61 28.38 2.88 28.46
C ILE A 61 28.87 2.03 29.64
N THR A 62 28.62 0.72 29.60
CA THR A 62 29.21 -0.30 30.49
C THR A 62 30.20 -1.17 29.73
N PRO A 63 31.04 -1.97 30.42
CA PRO A 63 31.96 -2.90 29.75
C PRO A 63 31.24 -3.83 28.77
N SER A 64 31.85 -4.02 27.60
CA SER A 64 31.36 -4.94 26.55
C SER A 64 32.18 -6.24 26.46
N THR A 65 33.22 -6.39 27.26
CA THR A 65 34.10 -7.56 27.35
C THR A 65 34.56 -7.76 28.80
N GLY A 66 34.99 -8.97 29.14
CA GLY A 66 35.41 -9.31 30.51
C GLY A 66 34.22 -9.50 31.47
N ASP A 67 34.45 -9.26 32.76
CA ASP A 67 33.39 -9.35 33.77
C ASP A 67 32.48 -8.12 33.73
N MET A 68 31.27 -8.33 33.20
CA MET A 68 30.25 -7.30 33.03
C MET A 68 29.28 -7.22 34.21
N SER A 69 29.45 -8.02 35.27
CA SER A 69 28.51 -8.08 36.40
C SER A 69 28.76 -6.91 37.36
N HIS A 70 27.69 -6.31 37.89
CA HIS A 70 27.77 -5.20 38.86
C HIS A 70 28.70 -4.06 38.41
N ARG A 71 28.54 -3.61 37.16
CA ARG A 71 29.31 -2.50 36.60
C ARG A 71 28.45 -1.26 36.47
N SER A 72 29.10 -0.10 36.47
CA SER A 72 28.49 1.18 36.12
C SER A 72 29.39 1.91 35.18
N GLY A 73 28.81 2.70 34.30
CA GLY A 73 29.59 3.65 33.55
C GLY A 73 28.85 4.90 33.16
N ARG A 74 29.66 5.87 32.75
CA ARG A 74 29.24 7.20 32.36
C ARG A 74 30.13 7.65 31.21
N VAL A 75 29.52 8.10 30.13
CA VAL A 75 30.21 8.71 28.98
C VAL A 75 29.65 10.11 28.78
N LEU A 76 30.50 11.13 28.92
CA LEU A 76 30.10 12.52 28.84
C LEU A 76 30.82 13.23 27.70
N TYR A 77 30.18 14.23 27.09
CA TYR A 77 30.86 15.13 26.19
C TYR A 77 31.87 15.98 26.99
N ALA A 78 33.15 15.91 26.62
CA ALA A 78 34.24 16.45 27.42
C ALA A 78 34.88 17.73 26.84
N ARG A 79 34.52 18.12 25.61
CA ARG A 79 35.13 19.31 24.99
C ARG A 79 34.61 20.61 25.60
N GLU A 80 33.31 20.67 25.87
CA GLU A 80 32.63 21.88 26.32
C GLU A 80 31.48 21.50 27.26
N THR A 81 31.18 22.37 28.23
CA THR A 81 29.99 22.27 29.08
C THR A 81 28.83 23.02 28.46
N LEU A 82 27.62 22.57 28.75
CA LEU A 82 26.40 23.31 28.41
C LEU A 82 26.11 24.32 29.51
N GLN A 83 26.15 25.61 29.17
CA GLN A 83 25.73 26.69 30.06
C GLN A 83 24.20 26.78 30.01
N LEU A 84 23.52 26.51 31.13
CA LEU A 84 22.05 26.49 31.20
C LEU A 84 21.41 27.88 31.28
N TRP A 85 22.10 28.90 31.78
CA TRP A 85 21.62 30.29 31.79
C TRP A 85 22.76 31.32 31.80
N ILE A 86 22.50 32.52 31.28
CA ILE A 86 23.53 33.54 31.01
C ILE A 86 23.67 34.60 32.12
N ASN A 87 22.73 34.69 33.07
CA ASN A 87 22.77 35.69 34.15
C ASN A 87 22.34 35.17 35.53
N SER A 88 22.74 35.93 36.57
CA SER A 88 22.38 35.70 37.97
C SER A 88 20.88 35.83 38.27
N GLU A 89 20.08 36.33 37.31
CA GLU A 89 18.61 36.44 37.41
C GLU A 89 17.87 35.25 36.78
N ARG A 90 18.57 34.23 36.23
CA ARG A 90 18.00 33.00 35.60
C ARG A 90 17.04 33.26 34.44
N THR A 91 17.19 34.35 33.69
CA THR A 91 16.15 34.82 32.75
C THR A 91 16.26 34.28 31.32
N ALA A 92 17.26 33.47 30.99
CA ALA A 92 17.39 32.85 29.68
C ALA A 92 17.88 31.42 29.84
N LEU A 93 16.96 30.45 29.83
CA LEU A 93 17.32 29.03 29.84
C LEU A 93 17.77 28.62 28.44
N THR A 94 18.96 28.02 28.35
CA THR A 94 19.48 27.50 27.09
C THR A 94 18.59 26.36 26.63
N GLN A 95 17.93 26.58 25.50
CA GLN A 95 17.15 25.56 24.81
C GLN A 95 18.10 24.60 24.10
N PHE A 96 17.79 23.32 24.11
CA PHE A 96 18.61 22.33 23.41
C PHE A 96 17.77 21.21 22.82
N ALA A 97 18.30 20.61 21.77
CA ALA A 97 17.78 19.40 21.17
C ALA A 97 18.91 18.39 21.00
N THR A 98 18.63 17.13 21.31
CA THR A 98 19.55 16.02 21.10
C THR A 98 18.85 14.82 20.47
N GLU A 99 19.52 14.18 19.53
CA GLU A 99 19.05 12.96 18.88
C GLU A 99 20.13 11.89 18.99
N PHE A 100 19.76 10.66 19.35
CA PHE A 100 20.68 9.54 19.42
C PHE A 100 20.00 8.21 19.10
N VAL A 101 20.82 7.21 18.76
CA VAL A 101 20.34 5.84 18.52
C VAL A 101 20.81 4.93 19.64
N LEU A 102 19.84 4.40 20.38
CA LEU A 102 19.99 3.47 21.49
C LEU A 102 19.88 2.02 21.00
N SER A 103 20.70 1.12 21.56
CA SER A 103 20.59 -0.32 21.35
C SER A 103 20.99 -1.05 22.64
N ILE A 104 20.04 -1.71 23.30
CA ILE A 104 20.28 -2.46 24.54
C ILE A 104 20.12 -3.96 24.26
N LEU A 105 21.19 -4.73 24.46
CA LEU A 105 21.23 -6.17 24.14
C LEU A 105 21.58 -7.02 25.37
N PRO A 106 20.62 -7.78 25.94
CA PRO A 106 20.88 -8.72 27.03
C PRO A 106 21.95 -9.77 26.65
N GLN A 107 22.84 -10.11 27.58
CA GLN A 107 23.95 -11.05 27.34
C GLN A 107 23.77 -12.43 28.00
N ASN A 108 23.08 -12.51 29.15
CA ASN A 108 22.89 -13.76 29.87
C ASN A 108 21.58 -14.45 29.46
N GLY A 109 21.66 -15.57 28.74
CA GLY A 109 20.53 -16.34 28.18
C GLY A 109 19.60 -17.03 29.20
N THR A 110 19.67 -16.70 30.48
CA THR A 110 18.81 -17.27 31.54
C THR A 110 17.89 -16.19 32.13
N GLY A 111 16.95 -15.70 31.30
CA GLY A 111 15.68 -15.10 31.72
C GLY A 111 15.68 -13.71 32.38
N GLY A 112 16.81 -13.04 32.56
CA GLY A 112 16.86 -11.70 33.15
C GLY A 112 17.42 -10.64 32.21
N VAL A 113 16.81 -9.46 32.23
CA VAL A 113 17.23 -8.26 31.49
C VAL A 113 18.07 -7.38 32.44
N GLY A 114 19.05 -6.64 31.91
CA GLY A 114 19.87 -5.72 32.70
C GLY A 114 19.09 -4.46 33.11
N GLU A 115 19.78 -3.52 33.77
CA GLU A 115 19.15 -2.42 34.51
C GLU A 115 18.68 -1.25 33.64
N GLY A 116 19.18 -1.12 32.42
CA GLY A 116 18.82 -0.05 31.47
C GLY A 116 19.93 0.96 31.27
N MET A 117 19.57 2.15 30.77
CA MET A 117 20.48 3.30 30.67
C MET A 117 19.73 4.63 30.64
N ALA A 118 20.44 5.73 30.83
CA ALA A 118 19.85 7.06 30.88
C ALA A 118 20.68 8.10 30.10
N PHE A 119 19.98 9.05 29.49
CA PHE A 119 20.59 10.31 29.05
C PHE A 119 20.66 11.25 30.25
N VAL A 120 21.85 11.78 30.56
CA VAL A 120 22.10 12.54 31.80
C VAL A 120 22.51 13.99 31.52
N LEU A 121 21.95 14.88 32.31
CA LEU A 121 22.36 16.27 32.52
C LEU A 121 22.93 16.36 33.94
N THR A 122 24.21 16.67 34.10
CA THR A 122 24.83 16.61 35.44
C THR A 122 25.95 17.63 35.64
N ASN A 123 26.11 18.10 36.88
CA ASN A 123 27.29 18.88 37.28
C ASN A 123 28.45 17.98 37.77
N ASN A 124 28.22 16.66 37.87
CA ASN A 124 29.19 15.70 38.39
C ASN A 124 29.72 14.81 37.26
N PRO A 125 30.92 15.06 36.72
CA PRO A 125 31.40 14.31 35.57
C PRO A 125 31.87 12.89 35.90
N ARG A 126 32.06 12.59 37.19
CA ARG A 126 32.47 11.26 37.68
C ARG A 126 31.24 10.44 38.09
N LEU A 127 31.41 9.12 38.18
CA LEU A 127 30.42 8.26 38.78
C LEU A 127 30.14 8.68 40.24
N PRO A 128 28.90 8.52 40.74
CA PRO A 128 28.55 8.82 42.13
C PRO A 128 29.41 8.02 43.12
N ALA A 129 29.68 8.60 44.29
CA ALA A 129 30.42 7.91 45.36
C ALA A 129 29.60 6.72 45.92
N GLY A 130 30.28 5.64 46.31
CA GLY A 130 29.62 4.41 46.74
C GLY A 130 29.35 3.45 45.58
N ASN A 131 28.35 2.57 45.75
CA ASN A 131 27.97 1.60 44.73
C ASN A 131 26.88 2.18 43.80
N SER A 132 27.24 2.47 42.56
CA SER A 132 26.30 2.95 41.53
C SER A 132 25.82 1.85 40.55
N SER A 133 26.14 0.58 40.81
CA SER A 133 25.80 -0.55 39.92
C SER A 133 24.43 -1.14 40.24
N GLY A 134 23.91 -2.02 39.38
CA GLY A 134 22.57 -2.56 39.56
C GLY A 134 21.51 -1.44 39.47
N PRO A 135 20.55 -1.35 40.40
CA PRO A 135 19.37 -0.50 40.29
C PRO A 135 19.67 1.01 40.34
N TRP A 136 20.93 1.44 40.45
CA TRP A 136 21.30 2.86 40.54
C TRP A 136 21.70 3.49 39.19
N LEU A 137 21.72 2.68 38.11
CA LEU A 137 21.97 3.09 36.70
C LEU A 137 23.26 3.87 36.40
N GLY A 138 24.18 3.99 37.35
CA GLY A 138 25.26 4.96 37.24
C GLY A 138 24.77 6.42 37.27
N VAL A 139 23.47 6.66 37.55
CA VAL A 139 22.85 7.98 37.74
C VAL A 139 23.05 8.43 39.19
N THR A 140 22.88 7.50 40.14
CA THR A 140 23.07 7.73 41.58
C THR A 140 23.80 6.54 42.22
N SER A 141 23.79 6.44 43.55
CA SER A 141 24.31 5.31 44.32
C SER A 141 23.52 5.10 45.60
N ASN A 142 23.81 4.00 46.28
CA ASN A 142 23.31 3.72 47.63
C ASN A 142 23.60 4.81 48.68
N GLU A 143 24.52 5.75 48.41
CA GLU A 143 24.90 6.83 49.31
C GLU A 143 24.38 8.20 48.86
N THR A 144 24.01 8.36 47.58
CA THR A 144 23.70 9.66 46.97
C THR A 144 22.27 9.78 46.45
N ASP A 145 21.48 8.69 46.49
CA ASP A 145 20.10 8.67 46.00
C ASP A 145 19.21 9.67 46.75
N GLY A 146 18.51 10.51 45.99
CA GLY A 146 17.63 11.56 46.51
C GLY A 146 18.37 12.78 47.09
N ALA A 147 19.70 12.76 47.21
CA ALA A 147 20.45 13.88 47.74
C ALA A 147 20.53 15.03 46.71
N PRO A 148 20.22 16.29 47.09
CA PRO A 148 20.37 17.44 46.19
C PRO A 148 21.80 17.65 45.67
N ALA A 149 22.79 17.12 46.39
CA ALA A 149 24.20 17.14 45.99
C ALA A 149 24.52 16.21 44.81
N ASN A 150 23.64 15.26 44.47
CA ASN A 150 23.82 14.36 43.33
C ASN A 150 23.82 15.13 42.00
N ARG A 151 23.07 16.25 41.92
CA ARG A 151 23.06 17.21 40.81
C ARG A 151 22.95 16.52 39.45
N VAL A 152 21.89 15.73 39.28
CA VAL A 152 21.61 15.02 38.04
C VAL A 152 20.12 15.08 37.72
N VAL A 153 19.82 15.33 36.45
CA VAL A 153 18.51 15.11 35.84
C VAL A 153 18.74 14.14 34.69
N ALA A 154 17.93 13.09 34.60
CA ALA A 154 18.12 12.06 33.60
C ALA A 154 16.80 11.64 32.96
N VAL A 155 16.87 11.31 31.67
CA VAL A 155 15.80 10.59 30.98
C VAL A 155 16.20 9.13 30.96
N GLU A 156 15.50 8.34 31.76
CA GLU A 156 15.73 6.92 32.00
C GLU A 156 15.06 6.06 30.91
N PHE A 157 15.77 5.05 30.45
CA PHE A 157 15.29 3.98 29.58
C PHE A 157 15.47 2.67 30.35
N ASP A 158 14.48 2.34 31.19
CA ASP A 158 14.54 1.22 32.10
C ASP A 158 14.17 -0.09 31.40
N THR A 159 14.96 -1.13 31.68
CA THR A 159 14.78 -2.48 31.15
C THR A 159 14.58 -3.54 32.23
N ARG A 160 14.54 -3.14 33.51
CA ARG A 160 14.34 -4.07 34.64
C ARG A 160 13.67 -3.41 35.83
N LYS A 161 12.54 -4.00 36.20
CA LYS A 161 11.80 -3.62 37.40
C LYS A 161 12.63 -3.78 38.68
N SER A 162 12.87 -2.68 39.41
CA SER A 162 13.59 -2.65 40.70
C SER A 162 12.98 -1.61 41.67
N PRO A 163 13.07 -1.78 43.01
CA PRO A 163 12.13 -2.49 43.92
C PRO A 163 10.62 -2.08 43.83
N MET A 164 9.82 -2.38 44.86
CA MET A 164 8.33 -2.42 44.91
C MET A 164 7.53 -1.27 44.27
N ASP A 165 8.08 -0.06 44.12
CA ASP A 165 7.36 1.14 43.64
C ASP A 165 7.52 1.40 42.13
N ASP A 166 8.30 0.58 41.45
CA ASP A 166 8.55 0.68 40.01
C ASP A 166 7.39 0.09 39.18
N LEU A 167 7.04 0.75 38.08
CA LEU A 167 5.87 0.44 37.25
C LEU A 167 6.04 -0.93 36.57
N ASP A 168 6.96 -1.04 35.62
CA ASP A 168 7.32 -2.25 34.87
C ASP A 168 8.76 -2.20 34.34
N GLY A 169 9.31 -3.34 33.93
CA GLY A 169 10.70 -3.43 33.44
C GLY A 169 10.90 -3.03 31.97
N ASN A 170 10.10 -2.09 31.45
CA ASN A 170 10.23 -1.56 30.10
C ASN A 170 9.50 -0.20 30.00
N HIS A 171 10.13 0.86 30.52
CA HIS A 171 9.53 2.19 30.59
C HIS A 171 10.52 3.31 30.26
N VAL A 172 9.98 4.51 30.01
CA VAL A 172 10.78 5.75 29.95
C VAL A 172 10.40 6.63 31.12
N GLY A 173 11.40 7.17 31.81
CA GLY A 173 11.23 7.90 33.06
C GLY A 173 11.99 9.22 33.10
N LEU A 174 11.55 10.14 33.97
CA LEU A 174 12.26 11.36 34.33
C LEU A 174 12.78 11.27 35.76
N ASP A 175 14.09 11.14 35.87
CA ASP A 175 14.82 11.03 37.13
C ASP A 175 15.40 12.37 37.56
N VAL A 176 15.23 12.71 38.83
CA VAL A 176 15.75 13.97 39.41
C VAL A 176 16.44 13.68 40.73
N ASN A 177 17.77 13.72 40.72
CA ASN A 177 18.67 13.39 41.84
C ASN A 177 18.48 11.99 42.46
N SER A 178 17.52 11.21 42.00
CA SER A 178 17.20 9.85 42.45
C SER A 178 16.98 8.95 41.24
N VAL A 179 17.14 7.64 41.42
CA VAL A 179 16.74 6.63 40.43
C VAL A 179 15.24 6.33 40.46
N ARG A 180 14.49 6.95 41.38
CA ARG A 180 13.04 6.90 41.37
C ARG A 180 12.51 8.01 40.47
N SER A 181 11.98 7.61 39.32
CA SER A 181 11.33 8.50 38.37
C SER A 181 10.23 9.34 39.02
N VAL A 182 10.27 10.65 38.78
CA VAL A 182 9.21 11.60 39.17
C VAL A 182 7.98 11.42 38.28
N SER A 183 8.20 10.96 37.05
CA SER A 183 7.18 10.58 36.09
C SER A 183 7.73 9.49 35.19
N SER A 184 6.95 8.45 34.90
CA SER A 184 7.34 7.36 34.03
C SER A 184 6.16 6.80 33.25
N TYR A 185 6.43 6.28 32.06
CA TYR A 185 5.42 5.71 31.16
C TYR A 185 5.84 4.32 30.64
N PRO A 186 5.00 3.29 30.81
CA PRO A 186 5.30 1.93 30.36
C PRO A 186 5.27 1.84 28.83
N LEU A 187 6.39 1.46 28.23
CA LEU A 187 6.53 1.33 26.77
C LEU A 187 5.81 0.10 26.21
N SER A 188 5.42 -0.83 27.08
CA SER A 188 4.56 -1.97 26.74
C SER A 188 3.24 -1.55 26.09
N ASN A 189 2.74 -0.34 26.37
CA ASN A 189 1.53 0.22 25.76
C ASN A 189 1.67 0.64 24.29
N VAL A 190 2.89 0.81 23.79
CA VAL A 190 3.18 1.37 22.45
C VAL A 190 4.06 0.45 21.61
N SER A 191 4.19 -0.81 22.00
CA SER A 191 4.98 -1.83 21.27
C SER A 191 6.45 -1.47 21.06
N VAL A 192 7.03 -0.65 21.93
CA VAL A 192 8.47 -0.36 21.98
C VAL A 192 9.09 -1.26 23.05
N VAL A 193 10.15 -2.00 22.69
CA VAL A 193 10.84 -2.97 23.56
C VAL A 193 12.32 -2.63 23.60
N LEU A 194 12.74 -1.98 24.68
CA LEU A 194 14.10 -1.44 24.83
C LEU A 194 15.18 -2.54 24.82
N SER A 195 14.90 -3.68 25.44
CA SER A 195 15.82 -4.82 25.60
C SER A 195 15.86 -5.78 24.40
N SER A 196 15.25 -5.41 23.28
CA SER A 196 15.17 -6.25 22.06
C SER A 196 16.49 -6.37 21.29
N GLY A 197 17.45 -5.47 21.54
CA GLY A 197 18.66 -5.31 20.73
C GLY A 197 18.45 -4.59 19.39
N SER A 198 17.21 -4.24 19.04
CA SER A 198 16.91 -3.40 17.86
C SER A 198 17.23 -1.93 18.14
N ASP A 199 17.46 -1.17 17.06
CA ASP A 199 17.74 0.26 17.14
C ASP A 199 16.49 1.05 17.55
N VAL A 200 16.62 1.84 18.62
CA VAL A 200 15.61 2.80 19.08
C VAL A 200 16.16 4.21 18.83
N ARG A 201 15.49 4.99 17.98
CA ARG A 201 15.85 6.39 17.75
C ARG A 201 15.19 7.27 18.78
N VAL A 202 15.96 8.07 19.49
CA VAL A 202 15.48 8.93 20.56
C VAL A 202 15.77 10.39 20.22
N ALA A 203 14.78 11.25 20.35
CA ALA A 203 14.91 12.70 20.31
C ALA A 203 14.46 13.29 21.65
N ILE A 204 15.28 14.17 22.23
CA ILE A 204 14.97 14.93 23.44
C ILE A 204 15.08 16.42 23.13
N GLU A 205 14.04 17.18 23.46
CA GLU A 205 13.98 18.63 23.25
C GLU A 205 13.66 19.33 24.57
N TYR A 206 14.38 20.40 24.88
CA TYR A 206 14.13 21.26 26.03
C TYR A 206 13.95 22.71 25.57
N ASP A 207 12.79 23.28 25.84
CA ASP A 207 12.43 24.65 25.43
C ASP A 207 12.66 25.70 26.52
N GLY A 208 13.27 25.31 27.64
CA GLY A 208 13.45 26.17 28.82
C GLY A 208 12.39 25.97 29.90
N ALA A 209 11.31 25.23 29.64
CA ALA A 209 10.28 24.95 30.65
C ALA A 209 9.81 23.49 30.60
N VAL A 210 9.84 22.88 29.43
CA VAL A 210 9.34 21.53 29.17
C VAL A 210 10.47 20.70 28.56
N LEU A 211 10.67 19.51 29.10
CA LEU A 211 11.55 18.48 28.54
C LEU A 211 10.68 17.43 27.84
N GLY A 212 10.73 17.41 26.52
CA GLY A 212 10.03 16.43 25.67
C GLY A 212 10.95 15.28 25.26
N VAL A 213 10.40 14.08 25.18
CA VAL A 213 11.08 12.88 24.67
C VAL A 213 10.22 12.19 23.61
N THR A 214 10.86 11.74 22.53
CA THR A 214 10.24 10.88 21.51
C THR A 214 11.15 9.69 21.25
N ALA A 215 10.61 8.48 21.28
CA ALA A 215 11.34 7.25 20.95
C ALA A 215 10.64 6.50 19.81
N VAL A 216 11.40 6.08 18.80
CA VAL A 216 10.89 5.41 17.59
C VAL A 216 11.61 4.10 17.36
N GLN A 217 10.84 3.02 17.24
CA GLN A 217 11.33 1.67 16.96
C GLN A 217 10.42 0.97 15.94
N GLU A 218 10.98 0.58 14.79
CA GLU A 218 10.27 -0.20 13.75
C GLU A 218 8.91 0.39 13.31
N GLY A 219 8.75 1.72 13.38
CA GLY A 219 7.51 2.42 13.03
C GLY A 219 6.54 2.66 14.20
N HIS A 220 6.83 2.10 15.37
CA HIS A 220 6.15 2.45 16.63
C HIS A 220 6.77 3.70 17.24
N VAL A 221 5.93 4.54 17.85
CA VAL A 221 6.33 5.86 18.37
C VAL A 221 5.81 6.02 19.79
N TYR A 222 6.72 6.31 20.71
CA TYR A 222 6.47 6.84 22.03
C TYR A 222 6.76 8.34 22.04
N SER A 223 5.93 9.14 22.72
CA SER A 223 6.19 10.56 22.95
C SER A 223 5.55 11.00 24.25
N ASP A 224 6.31 11.72 25.08
CA ASP A 224 5.84 12.34 26.32
C ASP A 224 6.62 13.64 26.59
N SER A 225 6.10 14.48 27.49
CA SER A 225 6.79 15.70 27.91
C SER A 225 6.48 16.09 29.35
N TRP A 226 7.50 16.62 30.04
CA TRP A 226 7.41 16.94 31.45
C TRP A 226 7.79 18.39 31.71
N PRO A 227 6.98 19.15 32.46
CA PRO A 227 7.37 20.47 32.93
C PRO A 227 8.48 20.32 33.97
N ILE A 228 9.66 20.88 33.71
CA ILE A 228 10.80 20.81 34.62
C ILE A 228 11.64 22.10 34.53
N ASP A 229 11.95 22.66 35.70
CA ASP A 229 12.86 23.80 35.84
C ASP A 229 14.24 23.28 36.22
N LEU A 230 15.11 23.09 35.21
CA LEU A 230 16.46 22.54 35.41
C LEU A 230 17.30 23.37 36.38
N SER A 231 17.03 24.68 36.53
CA SER A 231 17.76 25.59 37.43
C SER A 231 17.56 25.31 38.92
N ARG A 232 16.55 24.49 39.26
CA ARG A 232 16.31 24.03 40.64
C ARG A 232 17.20 22.86 41.03
N HIS A 233 17.67 22.10 40.06
CA HIS A 233 18.36 20.83 40.30
C HIS A 233 19.83 20.90 39.90
N LEU A 234 20.16 21.62 38.83
CA LEU A 234 21.50 21.75 38.28
C LEU A 234 22.10 23.14 38.56
N THR A 235 23.41 23.28 38.34
CA THR A 235 24.10 24.59 38.30
C THR A 235 24.32 25.06 36.87
N GLU A 236 24.89 26.25 36.71
CA GLU A 236 25.00 26.95 35.42
C GLU A 236 25.71 26.12 34.34
N ASP A 237 26.89 25.58 34.62
CA ASP A 237 27.64 24.75 33.67
C ASP A 237 27.42 23.26 33.95
N ILE A 238 26.80 22.55 33.02
CA ILE A 238 26.54 21.11 33.11
C ILE A 238 27.27 20.33 32.02
N SER A 239 27.54 19.06 32.31
CA SER A 239 27.93 18.07 31.31
C SER A 239 26.69 17.31 30.84
N VAL A 240 26.72 16.90 29.57
CA VAL A 240 25.70 16.07 28.95
C VAL A 240 26.31 14.74 28.51
N GLY A 241 25.53 13.67 28.56
CA GLY A 241 25.97 12.36 28.09
C GLY A 241 25.07 11.24 28.54
N PHE A 242 25.65 10.09 28.83
CA PHE A 242 24.91 8.86 29.13
C PHE A 242 25.46 8.18 30.38
N ALA A 243 24.57 7.55 31.15
CA ALA A 243 24.91 6.67 32.26
C ALA A 243 24.19 5.33 32.10
N ALA A 244 24.82 4.25 32.55
CA ALA A 244 24.21 2.93 32.56
C ALA A 244 24.85 2.06 33.63
N SER A 245 24.15 0.99 34.01
CA SER A 245 24.70 -0.03 34.90
C SER A 245 24.34 -1.44 34.42
N THR A 246 25.00 -2.40 35.03
CA THR A 246 24.66 -3.82 35.00
C THR A 246 24.58 -4.33 36.44
N GLY A 247 23.76 -5.34 36.66
CA GLY A 247 23.58 -6.01 37.96
C GLY A 247 23.99 -7.47 37.87
N GLU A 248 23.20 -8.34 38.50
CA GLU A 248 23.29 -9.80 38.33
C GLU A 248 23.01 -10.23 36.89
N PHE A 249 22.14 -9.48 36.20
CA PHE A 249 21.89 -9.62 34.77
C PHE A 249 22.65 -8.53 34.00
N THR A 250 23.28 -8.95 32.90
CA THR A 250 24.19 -8.11 32.12
C THR A 250 23.63 -7.86 30.73
N GLN A 251 23.97 -6.70 30.19
CA GLN A 251 23.57 -6.28 28.85
C GLN A 251 24.61 -5.33 28.25
N LEU A 252 24.61 -5.23 26.91
CA LEU A 252 25.34 -4.19 26.20
C LEU A 252 24.48 -2.93 26.17
N ASN A 253 24.99 -1.85 26.76
CA ASN A 253 24.35 -0.54 26.76
C ASN A 253 25.02 0.35 25.71
N GLN A 254 24.41 0.46 24.52
CA GLN A 254 25.05 1.05 23.34
C GLN A 254 24.39 2.33 22.83
N VAL A 255 25.22 3.33 22.49
CA VAL A 255 24.81 4.51 21.71
C VAL A 255 25.53 4.49 20.37
N LYS A 256 24.77 4.32 19.28
CA LYS A 256 25.31 4.14 17.91
C LYS A 256 25.55 5.46 17.18
N SER A 257 24.79 6.50 17.51
CA SER A 257 24.98 7.86 16.99
C SER A 257 24.49 8.88 18.00
N TRP A 258 25.00 10.11 17.95
CA TRP A 258 24.61 11.19 18.86
C TRP A 258 24.80 12.57 18.22
N ASN A 259 23.73 13.36 18.19
CA ASN A 259 23.70 14.74 17.74
C ASN A 259 23.16 15.63 18.86
N PHE A 260 23.75 16.81 19.03
CA PHE A 260 23.36 17.78 20.05
C PHE A 260 23.47 19.20 19.50
N SER A 261 22.48 20.04 19.78
CA SER A 261 22.49 21.46 19.40
C SER A 261 21.78 22.32 20.44
N THR A 262 22.32 23.52 20.67
CA THR A 262 21.68 24.58 21.45
C THR A 262 20.95 25.56 20.52
N ILE A 263 19.77 26.01 20.93
CA ILE A 263 18.92 26.95 20.19
C ILE A 263 19.07 28.32 20.88
N GLY A 264 19.77 29.25 20.23
CA GLY A 264 20.12 30.55 20.82
C GLY A 264 19.02 31.62 20.65
N ASP A 265 18.83 32.44 21.69
CA ASP A 265 17.88 33.55 21.74
C ASP A 265 18.56 34.87 21.34
N ASP A 266 18.25 35.36 20.14
CA ASP A 266 19.04 36.35 19.40
C ASP A 266 18.66 37.81 19.75
N ASN A 267 18.55 38.12 21.05
CA ASN A 267 18.07 39.44 21.48
C ASN A 267 18.88 40.01 22.66
N LYS A 268 19.96 40.73 22.34
CA LYS A 268 20.29 42.08 22.87
C LYS A 268 21.74 42.46 22.54
N ARG A 269 21.94 43.44 21.65
CA ARG A 269 22.97 44.49 21.78
C ARG A 269 22.70 45.61 20.77
N GLY A 270 22.41 46.81 21.27
CA GLY A 270 22.22 48.00 20.45
C GLY A 270 23.32 49.02 20.73
N HIS A 271 24.04 49.44 19.70
CA HIS A 271 24.26 50.86 19.37
C HIS A 271 25.08 50.99 18.07
N GLY A 272 24.43 51.50 17.02
CA GLY A 272 25.03 51.69 15.68
C GLY A 272 24.00 51.73 14.54
N LYS A 273 22.78 52.19 14.79
CA LYS A 273 21.62 52.04 13.88
C LYS A 273 21.26 53.36 13.19
N LYS A 274 21.81 53.67 12.01
CA LYS A 274 21.09 54.48 10.99
C LYS A 274 21.44 54.08 9.53
N LYS A 275 22.67 53.66 9.23
CA LYS A 275 23.05 53.24 7.86
C LYS A 275 22.83 51.75 7.55
N LEU A 276 22.89 50.88 8.57
CA LEU A 276 22.70 49.43 8.42
C LEU A 276 21.22 49.02 8.24
N GLY A 277 20.28 49.80 8.79
CA GLY A 277 18.85 49.49 8.74
C GLY A 277 18.24 49.57 7.33
N LEU A 278 18.71 50.49 6.49
CA LEU A 278 18.22 50.62 5.11
C LEU A 278 18.68 49.44 4.24
N LEU A 279 19.92 48.97 4.45
CA LEU A 279 20.51 47.86 3.71
C LEU A 279 19.90 46.52 4.13
N LEU A 280 19.62 46.33 5.42
CA LEU A 280 18.87 45.17 5.94
C LEU A 280 17.41 45.17 5.47
N ALA A 281 16.75 46.33 5.37
CA ALA A 281 15.39 46.42 4.84
C ALA A 281 15.31 46.01 3.35
N LEU A 282 16.30 46.42 2.53
CA LEU A 282 16.40 46.03 1.12
C LEU A 282 16.73 44.54 0.93
N LEU A 283 17.60 43.98 1.77
CA LEU A 283 17.96 42.56 1.74
C LEU A 283 16.81 41.67 2.23
N THR A 284 16.09 42.08 3.28
CA THR A 284 14.89 41.36 3.76
C THR A 284 13.76 41.44 2.74
N LEU A 285 13.51 42.60 2.13
CA LEU A 285 12.52 42.71 1.05
C LEU A 285 12.88 41.83 -0.16
N SER A 286 14.18 41.71 -0.49
CA SER A 286 14.66 40.85 -1.57
C SER A 286 14.58 39.35 -1.21
N ALA A 287 14.84 38.98 0.04
CA ALA A 287 14.70 37.60 0.53
C ALA A 287 13.23 37.18 0.63
N VAL A 288 12.34 38.08 1.07
CA VAL A 288 10.88 37.86 1.06
C VAL A 288 10.35 37.77 -0.36
N ALA A 289 10.80 38.64 -1.28
CA ALA A 289 10.46 38.53 -2.69
C ALA A 289 11.00 37.24 -3.33
N GLY A 290 12.20 36.81 -2.96
CA GLY A 290 12.82 35.57 -3.45
C GLY A 290 12.13 34.31 -2.94
N SER A 291 11.76 34.28 -1.66
CA SER A 291 11.00 33.17 -1.05
C SER A 291 9.55 33.15 -1.53
N ALA A 292 8.91 34.30 -1.72
CA ALA A 292 7.62 34.40 -2.39
C ALA A 292 7.72 33.92 -3.85
N PHE A 293 8.75 34.32 -4.61
CA PHE A 293 8.97 33.86 -5.98
C PHE A 293 9.26 32.36 -6.05
N LEU A 294 10.04 31.82 -5.11
CA LEU A 294 10.32 30.39 -5.01
C LEU A 294 9.08 29.60 -4.60
N GLY A 295 8.28 30.10 -3.66
CA GLY A 295 6.99 29.54 -3.28
C GLY A 295 6.01 29.56 -4.45
N LEU A 296 5.95 30.67 -5.20
CA LEU A 296 5.13 30.81 -6.41
C LEU A 296 5.67 29.93 -7.55
N TYR A 297 6.99 29.71 -7.63
CA TYR A 297 7.63 28.81 -8.58
C TYR A 297 7.38 27.35 -8.24
N ILE A 298 7.48 26.94 -6.97
CA ILE A 298 7.16 25.59 -6.49
C ILE A 298 5.66 25.33 -6.64
N TRP A 299 4.81 26.27 -6.22
CA TRP A 299 3.36 26.20 -6.45
C TRP A 299 3.04 26.15 -7.93
N ARG A 300 3.65 26.99 -8.78
CA ARG A 300 3.54 26.90 -10.23
C ARG A 300 4.07 25.59 -10.76
N ARG A 301 5.13 24.99 -10.20
CA ARG A 301 5.70 23.72 -10.65
C ARG A 301 4.84 22.53 -10.24
N MET A 302 4.28 22.53 -9.03
CA MET A 302 3.34 21.51 -8.54
C MET A 302 1.99 21.61 -9.24
N THR A 303 1.43 22.82 -9.38
CA THR A 303 0.22 23.04 -10.18
C THR A 303 0.48 22.81 -11.67
N ARG A 304 1.67 23.11 -12.21
CA ARG A 304 2.05 22.72 -13.57
C ARG A 304 2.18 21.22 -13.69
N GLN A 305 2.80 20.49 -12.77
CA GLN A 305 2.89 19.03 -12.86
C GLN A 305 1.50 18.38 -12.80
N GLY A 306 0.62 18.84 -11.91
CA GLY A 306 -0.78 18.42 -11.89
C GLY A 306 -1.53 18.80 -13.17
N ARG A 307 -1.39 20.04 -13.66
CA ARG A 307 -2.00 20.50 -14.93
C ARG A 307 -1.39 19.82 -16.15
N LEU A 308 -0.12 19.44 -16.12
CA LEU A 308 0.59 18.77 -17.21
C LEU A 308 0.24 17.29 -17.23
N ALA A 309 0.13 16.62 -16.08
CA ALA A 309 -0.44 15.28 -15.98
C ALA A 309 -1.90 15.28 -16.46
N TYR A 310 -2.70 16.27 -16.02
CA TYR A 310 -4.08 16.48 -16.45
C TYR A 310 -4.20 16.71 -17.97
N HIS A 311 -3.35 17.57 -18.52
CA HIS A 311 -3.30 17.88 -19.96
C HIS A 311 -2.68 16.74 -20.79
N ASN A 312 -1.74 15.97 -20.24
CA ASN A 312 -1.19 14.78 -20.88
C ASN A 312 -2.23 13.66 -20.93
N LEU A 313 -3.03 13.48 -19.88
CA LEU A 313 -4.17 12.55 -19.88
C LEU A 313 -5.19 12.93 -20.96
N GLU A 314 -5.52 14.22 -21.06
CA GLU A 314 -6.41 14.72 -22.12
C GLU A 314 -5.81 14.58 -23.52
N LYS A 315 -4.50 14.81 -23.70
CA LYS A 315 -3.81 14.57 -24.97
C LYS A 315 -3.78 13.09 -25.36
N MET A 316 -3.82 12.19 -24.39
CA MET A 316 -3.94 10.76 -24.66
C MET A 316 -5.36 10.36 -25.07
N ILE A 317 -6.38 11.18 -24.80
CA ILE A 317 -7.76 10.94 -25.25
C ILE A 317 -7.88 11.39 -26.71
N ASN A 318 -7.92 10.42 -27.62
CA ASN A 318 -8.11 10.65 -29.05
C ASN A 318 -9.54 10.28 -29.47
N ALA A 319 -10.52 10.81 -28.73
CA ALA A 319 -11.95 10.54 -28.91
C ALA A 319 -12.65 11.83 -29.36
N HIS A 320 -13.12 11.87 -30.60
CA HIS A 320 -13.84 13.02 -31.16
C HIS A 320 -15.37 12.93 -30.97
N ASP A 321 -15.92 11.73 -30.77
CA ASP A 321 -17.37 11.50 -30.76
C ASP A 321 -18.04 11.61 -29.37
N PRO A 322 -17.48 11.08 -28.26
CA PRO A 322 -18.11 11.19 -26.93
C PRO A 322 -18.06 12.61 -26.36
N VAL A 323 -19.17 13.07 -25.79
CA VAL A 323 -19.31 14.44 -25.27
C VAL A 323 -18.46 14.65 -24.01
N ARG A 324 -17.69 15.73 -23.98
CA ARG A 324 -16.99 16.16 -22.76
C ARG A 324 -17.94 16.93 -21.86
N PHE A 325 -18.36 16.32 -20.75
CA PHE A 325 -19.23 16.93 -19.75
C PHE A 325 -18.44 17.74 -18.72
N LYS A 326 -19.07 18.77 -18.15
CA LYS A 326 -18.56 19.46 -16.96
C LYS A 326 -18.97 18.70 -15.70
N LEU A 327 -18.13 18.70 -14.67
CA LEU A 327 -18.41 18.01 -13.40
C LEU A 327 -19.71 18.51 -12.76
N ARG A 328 -20.01 19.81 -12.86
CA ARG A 328 -21.24 20.41 -12.35
C ARG A 328 -22.51 19.80 -12.97
N GLU A 329 -22.45 19.43 -14.25
CA GLU A 329 -23.58 18.86 -14.99
C GLU A 329 -23.85 17.44 -14.52
N LEU A 330 -22.79 16.63 -14.38
CA LEU A 330 -22.91 15.26 -13.89
C LEU A 330 -23.29 15.20 -12.40
N ARG A 331 -22.81 16.15 -11.58
CA ARG A 331 -23.29 16.32 -10.20
C ARG A 331 -24.78 16.64 -10.18
N SER A 332 -25.25 17.57 -10.99
CA SER A 332 -26.68 17.87 -11.08
C SER A 332 -27.50 16.68 -11.57
N ALA A 333 -26.99 15.93 -12.56
CA ALA A 333 -27.68 14.77 -13.13
C ALA A 333 -27.83 13.63 -12.12
N THR A 334 -26.85 13.44 -11.24
CA THR A 334 -26.78 12.34 -10.26
C THR A 334 -27.23 12.74 -8.85
N ALA A 335 -27.87 13.90 -8.69
CA ALA A 335 -28.22 14.46 -7.37
C ALA A 335 -27.01 14.49 -6.41
N ASN A 336 -25.89 15.02 -6.90
CA ASN A 336 -24.59 15.10 -6.24
C ASN A 336 -24.02 13.73 -5.83
N PHE A 337 -24.13 12.73 -6.72
CA PHE A 337 -23.75 11.34 -6.47
C PHE A 337 -24.45 10.75 -5.24
N SER A 338 -25.76 11.00 -5.11
CA SER A 338 -26.55 10.50 -3.98
C SER A 338 -26.48 8.97 -3.89
N PRO A 339 -26.34 8.39 -2.68
CA PRO A 339 -26.48 6.94 -2.46
C PRO A 339 -27.76 6.35 -3.04
N ASP A 340 -28.88 7.11 -3.04
CA ASP A 340 -30.18 6.65 -3.56
C ASP A 340 -30.17 6.42 -5.08
N ARG A 341 -29.20 7.03 -5.78
CA ARG A 341 -29.00 6.87 -7.23
C ARG A 341 -27.92 5.85 -7.55
N LYS A 342 -27.38 5.14 -6.57
CA LYS A 342 -26.29 4.17 -6.80
C LYS A 342 -26.84 2.90 -7.45
N LEU A 343 -26.32 2.57 -8.64
CA LEU A 343 -26.67 1.34 -9.38
C LEU A 343 -25.79 0.16 -8.98
N GLY A 344 -24.56 0.42 -8.52
CA GLY A 344 -23.60 -0.60 -8.11
C GLY A 344 -22.22 -0.03 -7.77
N ARG A 345 -21.36 -0.86 -7.17
CA ARG A 345 -19.94 -0.56 -6.90
C ARG A 345 -19.11 -1.79 -7.26
N GLY A 346 -18.06 -1.59 -8.06
CA GLY A 346 -17.12 -2.64 -8.46
C GLY A 346 -15.65 -2.21 -8.28
N GLY A 347 -14.72 -3.04 -8.74
CA GLY A 347 -13.27 -2.75 -8.68
C GLY A 347 -12.84 -1.51 -9.47
N PHE A 348 -13.67 -1.06 -10.41
CA PHE A 348 -13.43 0.08 -11.31
C PHE A 348 -14.14 1.37 -10.87
N GLY A 349 -14.77 1.37 -9.68
CA GLY A 349 -15.45 2.54 -9.13
C GLY A 349 -16.94 2.32 -8.83
N THR A 350 -17.68 3.42 -8.72
CA THR A 350 -19.12 3.42 -8.35
C THR A 350 -19.95 3.97 -9.49
N VAL A 351 -21.07 3.31 -9.81
CA VAL A 351 -21.96 3.72 -10.91
C VAL A 351 -23.25 4.32 -10.33
N TYR A 352 -23.65 5.48 -10.86
CA TYR A 352 -24.84 6.22 -10.43
C TYR A 352 -25.80 6.41 -11.60
N LEU A 353 -27.10 6.33 -11.34
CA LEU A 353 -28.16 6.74 -12.24
C LEU A 353 -28.21 8.27 -12.32
N GLY A 354 -28.06 8.80 -13.52
CA GLY A 354 -28.17 10.22 -13.81
C GLY A 354 -29.27 10.53 -14.81
N TYR A 355 -29.78 11.76 -14.79
CA TYR A 355 -30.65 12.28 -15.83
C TYR A 355 -30.02 13.53 -16.47
N LEU A 356 -29.61 13.41 -17.73
CA LEU A 356 -29.03 14.52 -18.49
C LEU A 356 -30.14 15.40 -19.07
N ARG A 357 -30.54 16.44 -18.33
CA ARG A 357 -31.62 17.37 -18.75
C ARG A 357 -31.44 17.94 -20.16
N ASN A 358 -30.20 18.27 -20.54
CA ASN A 358 -29.90 18.85 -21.85
C ASN A 358 -30.13 17.88 -23.02
N MET A 359 -30.11 16.57 -22.74
CA MET A 359 -30.29 15.51 -23.74
C MET A 359 -31.62 14.75 -23.54
N GLY A 360 -32.35 15.04 -22.47
CA GLY A 360 -33.63 14.37 -22.15
C GLY A 360 -33.50 12.88 -21.87
N MET A 361 -32.34 12.38 -21.42
CA MET A 361 -32.07 10.94 -21.31
C MET A 361 -31.51 10.51 -19.95
N GLU A 362 -31.83 9.28 -19.56
CA GLU A 362 -31.20 8.60 -18.42
C GLU A 362 -29.83 8.02 -18.81
N VAL A 363 -28.89 8.10 -17.88
CA VAL A 363 -27.51 7.69 -18.08
C VAL A 363 -26.95 6.96 -16.87
N ALA A 364 -25.99 6.07 -17.10
CA ALA A 364 -25.17 5.47 -16.06
C ALA A 364 -23.83 6.23 -15.97
N VAL A 365 -23.60 6.90 -14.84
CA VAL A 365 -22.38 7.67 -14.56
C VAL A 365 -21.44 6.84 -13.69
N LYS A 366 -20.39 6.28 -14.30
CA LYS A 366 -19.32 5.53 -13.63
C LYS A 366 -18.26 6.52 -13.12
N ARG A 367 -18.16 6.67 -11.81
CA ARG A 367 -17.12 7.44 -11.12
C ARG A 367 -15.96 6.51 -10.75
N VAL A 368 -14.84 6.67 -11.44
CA VAL A 368 -13.65 5.83 -11.25
C VAL A 368 -13.03 6.12 -9.88
N SER A 369 -12.62 5.07 -9.15
CA SER A 369 -12.00 5.25 -7.84
C SER A 369 -10.56 5.75 -7.97
N SER A 370 -10.29 6.95 -7.45
CA SER A 370 -8.93 7.48 -7.29
C SER A 370 -8.31 6.90 -6.02
N THR A 371 -7.81 5.66 -6.05
CA THR A 371 -7.06 5.12 -4.90
C THR A 371 -5.64 5.67 -4.91
N SER A 372 -5.47 6.89 -4.42
CA SER A 372 -4.19 7.55 -4.17
C SER A 372 -3.56 7.09 -2.85
N ALA A 373 -3.50 5.78 -2.61
CA ALA A 373 -2.68 5.24 -1.53
C ALA A 373 -1.22 5.24 -2.01
N ALA A 374 -0.37 6.01 -1.32
CA ALA A 374 1.03 6.21 -1.65
C ALA A 374 1.74 4.88 -1.96
N GLY A 375 2.11 4.69 -3.23
CA GLY A 375 2.87 3.53 -3.70
C GLY A 375 2.21 2.68 -4.78
N SER A 376 0.89 2.80 -5.04
CA SER A 376 0.25 2.07 -6.15
C SER A 376 -0.03 2.99 -7.35
N SER A 377 0.56 2.63 -8.49
CA SER A 377 0.55 3.29 -9.80
C SER A 377 -0.81 3.82 -10.29
N ASN A 378 -0.82 4.82 -11.19
CA ASN A 378 -1.92 5.44 -11.95
C ASN A 378 -2.95 4.47 -12.61
N ARG A 379 -3.55 3.53 -11.87
CA ARG A 379 -4.37 2.44 -12.40
C ARG A 379 -5.70 2.95 -12.93
N GLY A 380 -6.45 3.70 -12.10
CA GLY A 380 -7.74 4.26 -12.50
C GLY A 380 -7.63 5.22 -13.69
N GLU A 381 -6.55 6.01 -13.77
CA GLU A 381 -6.26 6.87 -14.92
C GLU A 381 -5.98 6.08 -16.20
N LYS A 382 -5.18 5.00 -16.11
CA LYS A 382 -4.88 4.13 -17.26
C LYS A 382 -6.13 3.41 -17.76
N GLU A 383 -6.96 2.90 -16.85
CA GLU A 383 -8.23 2.25 -17.17
C GLU A 383 -9.20 3.25 -17.81
N PHE A 384 -9.31 4.46 -17.26
CA PHE A 384 -10.12 5.55 -17.82
C PHE A 384 -9.70 5.90 -19.26
N VAL A 385 -8.41 6.14 -19.50
CA VAL A 385 -7.90 6.47 -20.83
C VAL A 385 -8.08 5.31 -21.81
N ALA A 386 -7.81 4.07 -21.38
CA ALA A 386 -8.01 2.89 -22.21
C ALA A 386 -9.48 2.73 -22.60
N GLU A 387 -10.40 2.90 -21.65
CA GLU A 387 -11.83 2.81 -21.86
C GLU A 387 -12.30 3.88 -22.84
N VAL A 388 -12.02 5.17 -22.59
CA VAL A 388 -12.41 6.28 -23.50
C VAL A 388 -11.88 6.06 -24.91
N ASN A 389 -10.60 5.74 -25.08
CA ASN A 389 -9.98 5.60 -26.41
C ASN A 389 -10.44 4.39 -27.20
N THR A 390 -10.78 3.30 -26.51
CA THR A 390 -11.17 2.04 -27.15
C THR A 390 -12.65 2.12 -27.52
N ILE A 391 -13.53 2.39 -26.55
CA ILE A 391 -14.97 2.35 -26.78
C ILE A 391 -15.46 3.50 -27.67
N SER A 392 -14.75 4.64 -27.72
CA SER A 392 -15.14 5.76 -28.59
C SER A 392 -15.07 5.44 -30.09
N LYS A 393 -14.28 4.43 -30.49
CA LYS A 393 -14.08 4.04 -31.89
C LYS A 393 -14.88 2.81 -32.28
N LEU A 394 -15.67 2.28 -31.35
CA LEU A 394 -16.43 1.05 -31.52
C LEU A 394 -17.91 1.40 -31.59
N SER A 395 -18.59 0.84 -32.58
CA SER A 395 -20.03 1.01 -32.75
C SER A 395 -20.63 -0.30 -33.20
N HIS A 396 -21.35 -0.96 -32.29
CA HIS A 396 -21.97 -2.25 -32.53
C HIS A 396 -23.21 -2.40 -31.64
N ARG A 397 -24.27 -3.03 -32.16
CA ARG A 397 -25.53 -3.20 -31.42
C ARG A 397 -25.36 -3.99 -30.12
N ASN A 398 -24.38 -4.87 -30.01
CA ASN A 398 -24.15 -5.64 -28.79
C ASN A 398 -23.04 -5.07 -27.89
N LEU A 399 -22.65 -3.81 -28.08
CA LEU A 399 -21.73 -3.08 -27.22
C LEU A 399 -22.45 -1.93 -26.52
N VAL A 400 -22.05 -1.65 -25.28
CA VAL A 400 -22.49 -0.46 -24.55
C VAL A 400 -21.91 0.78 -25.23
N LYS A 401 -22.74 1.80 -25.43
CA LYS A 401 -22.33 3.09 -26.01
C LYS A 401 -21.84 4.04 -24.93
N LEU A 402 -20.61 4.55 -25.08
CA LEU A 402 -20.11 5.68 -24.29
C LEU A 402 -20.72 6.97 -24.85
N ILE A 403 -21.54 7.65 -24.06
CA ILE A 403 -22.15 8.94 -24.39
C ILE A 403 -21.12 10.06 -24.21
N GLY A 404 -20.32 9.97 -23.16
CA GLY A 404 -19.34 10.99 -22.85
C GLY A 404 -18.49 10.70 -21.64
N TRP A 405 -17.67 11.67 -21.29
CA TRP A 405 -16.71 11.57 -20.21
C TRP A 405 -16.52 12.92 -19.53
N CYS A 406 -16.02 12.90 -18.31
CA CYS A 406 -15.61 14.08 -17.57
C CYS A 406 -14.30 13.79 -16.86
N HIS A 407 -13.33 14.66 -17.11
CA HIS A 407 -12.11 14.75 -16.34
C HIS A 407 -12.04 16.20 -15.85
N GLU A 408 -12.33 16.45 -14.58
CA GLU A 408 -12.32 17.80 -14.00
C GLU A 408 -12.05 17.73 -12.50
N ARG A 409 -11.13 18.55 -11.99
CA ARG A 409 -10.78 18.63 -10.55
C ARG A 409 -10.39 17.27 -9.92
N GLY A 410 -9.72 16.40 -10.67
CA GLY A 410 -9.29 15.08 -10.20
C GLY A 410 -10.40 14.00 -10.21
N GLU A 411 -11.60 14.35 -10.68
CA GLU A 411 -12.68 13.39 -10.91
C GLU A 411 -12.58 12.80 -12.31
N LEU A 412 -12.64 11.47 -12.39
CA LEU A 412 -12.67 10.68 -13.62
C LEU A 412 -14.03 10.00 -13.72
N LEU A 413 -14.83 10.43 -14.70
CA LEU A 413 -16.24 10.05 -14.84
C LEU A 413 -16.51 9.61 -16.27
N LEU A 414 -17.15 8.46 -16.43
CA LEU A 414 -17.59 7.91 -17.72
C LEU A 414 -19.12 7.87 -17.73
N VAL A 415 -19.73 8.27 -18.85
CA VAL A 415 -21.17 8.40 -18.99
C VAL A 415 -21.64 7.44 -20.08
N TYR A 416 -22.45 6.46 -19.69
CA TYR A 416 -23.01 5.45 -20.57
C TYR A 416 -24.53 5.57 -20.66
N GLU A 417 -25.09 4.94 -21.67
CA GLU A 417 -26.53 4.67 -21.73
C GLU A 417 -26.97 3.86 -20.50
N TYR A 418 -28.14 4.20 -19.95
CA TYR A 418 -28.73 3.47 -18.84
C TYR A 418 -29.55 2.28 -19.35
N PHE A 419 -29.39 1.14 -18.67
CA PHE A 419 -30.07 -0.12 -18.98
C PHE A 419 -30.96 -0.53 -17.80
N PRO A 420 -32.30 -0.42 -17.93
CA PRO A 420 -33.23 -0.64 -16.82
C PRO A 420 -33.19 -2.05 -16.21
N MET A 421 -32.93 -3.07 -17.03
CA MET A 421 -32.83 -4.46 -16.56
C MET A 421 -31.51 -4.73 -15.82
N GLY A 422 -30.58 -3.78 -15.83
CA GLY A 422 -29.28 -3.91 -15.17
C GLY A 422 -28.37 -4.93 -15.84
N SER A 423 -27.44 -5.46 -15.05
CA SER A 423 -26.44 -6.43 -15.46
C SER A 423 -26.98 -7.86 -15.37
N LEU A 424 -26.51 -8.74 -16.26
CA LEU A 424 -27.00 -10.12 -16.40
C LEU A 424 -26.81 -10.95 -15.13
N ASP A 425 -25.71 -10.73 -14.39
CA ASP A 425 -25.42 -11.40 -13.12
C ASP A 425 -26.54 -11.20 -12.07
N LYS A 426 -27.16 -10.03 -12.02
CA LYS A 426 -28.29 -9.75 -11.11
C LYS A 426 -29.55 -10.57 -11.44
N LEU A 427 -29.67 -11.01 -12.69
CA LEU A 427 -30.80 -11.82 -13.17
C LEU A 427 -30.48 -13.33 -13.12
N LEU A 428 -29.20 -13.71 -13.22
CA LEU A 428 -28.76 -15.10 -13.02
C LEU A 428 -28.69 -15.46 -11.53
N TYR A 429 -28.30 -14.51 -10.67
CA TYR A 429 -28.15 -14.69 -9.23
C TYR A 429 -29.05 -13.70 -8.47
N PRO A 430 -30.39 -13.85 -8.55
CA PRO A 430 -31.27 -12.93 -7.85
C PRO A 430 -31.02 -13.02 -6.33
N SER A 431 -30.73 -11.88 -5.71
CA SER A 431 -30.67 -11.77 -4.25
C SER A 431 -32.05 -12.07 -3.65
N SER A 432 -32.09 -12.59 -2.42
CA SER A 432 -33.34 -12.96 -1.73
C SER A 432 -34.40 -11.84 -1.69
N GLU A 433 -33.98 -10.57 -1.70
CA GLU A 433 -34.88 -9.40 -1.72
C GLU A 433 -35.34 -9.03 -3.15
N ALA A 434 -34.50 -9.21 -4.17
CA ALA A 434 -34.85 -8.92 -5.57
C ALA A 434 -35.72 -10.02 -6.21
N ALA A 435 -35.55 -11.27 -5.77
CA ALA A 435 -36.37 -12.41 -6.20
C ALA A 435 -37.87 -12.19 -5.91
N ALA A 436 -38.19 -11.50 -4.81
CA ALA A 436 -39.56 -11.18 -4.41
C ALA A 436 -40.22 -10.09 -5.27
N THR A 437 -39.43 -9.28 -6.01
CA THR A 437 -39.95 -8.10 -6.74
C THR A 437 -40.00 -8.31 -8.25
N SER A 438 -39.13 -9.16 -8.81
CA SER A 438 -39.01 -9.33 -10.27
C SER A 438 -39.55 -10.65 -10.81
N GLY A 439 -39.87 -11.64 -9.96
CA GLY A 439 -40.69 -12.84 -10.24
C GLY A 439 -40.34 -13.74 -11.43
N THR A 440 -39.38 -13.38 -12.28
CA THR A 440 -39.23 -13.97 -13.62
C THR A 440 -37.80 -14.45 -13.80
N VAL A 441 -37.61 -15.76 -13.71
CA VAL A 441 -36.38 -16.42 -14.12
C VAL A 441 -36.14 -16.13 -15.61
N LEU A 442 -34.90 -15.82 -16.00
CA LEU A 442 -34.53 -15.68 -17.41
C LEU A 442 -34.77 -17.02 -18.13
N SER A 443 -35.79 -17.07 -19.00
CA SER A 443 -36.08 -18.19 -19.90
C SER A 443 -34.86 -18.58 -20.74
N TRP A 444 -34.78 -19.83 -21.17
CA TRP A 444 -33.70 -20.30 -22.04
C TRP A 444 -33.55 -19.47 -23.32
N GLU A 445 -34.66 -19.12 -23.99
CA GLU A 445 -34.65 -18.32 -25.21
C GLU A 445 -33.88 -17.00 -25.02
N ARG A 446 -34.18 -16.26 -23.94
CA ARG A 446 -33.48 -15.03 -23.57
C ARG A 446 -32.01 -15.29 -23.22
N ARG A 447 -31.69 -16.36 -22.48
CA ARG A 447 -30.30 -16.74 -22.16
C ARG A 447 -29.50 -17.02 -23.42
N PHE A 448 -30.07 -17.77 -24.36
CA PHE A 448 -29.44 -18.09 -25.64
C PHE A 448 -29.25 -16.83 -26.50
N LYS A 449 -30.26 -15.94 -26.56
CA LYS A 449 -30.16 -14.64 -27.22
C LYS A 449 -29.01 -13.80 -26.66
N VAL A 450 -28.82 -13.80 -25.35
CA VAL A 450 -27.70 -13.13 -24.67
C VAL A 450 -26.35 -13.73 -25.07
N ILE A 451 -26.24 -15.06 -25.09
CA ILE A 451 -25.03 -15.76 -25.56
C ILE A 451 -24.68 -15.34 -27.00
N CYS A 452 -25.67 -15.34 -27.91
CA CYS A 452 -25.48 -14.90 -29.29
C CYS A 452 -25.05 -13.42 -29.37
N GLY A 453 -25.65 -12.55 -28.56
CA GLY A 453 -25.31 -11.12 -28.52
C GLY A 453 -23.86 -10.88 -28.09
N VAL A 454 -23.39 -11.55 -27.04
CA VAL A 454 -22.00 -11.45 -26.57
C VAL A 454 -21.03 -12.06 -27.59
N ALA A 455 -21.37 -13.18 -28.23
CA ALA A 455 -20.57 -13.75 -29.30
C ALA A 455 -20.41 -12.77 -30.47
N SER A 456 -21.51 -12.13 -30.88
CA SER A 456 -21.53 -11.10 -31.94
C SER A 456 -20.68 -9.88 -31.57
N ALA A 457 -20.73 -9.44 -30.31
CA ALA A 457 -19.88 -8.36 -29.81
C ALA A 457 -18.39 -8.70 -29.90
N LEU A 458 -18.00 -9.90 -29.46
CA LEU A 458 -16.59 -10.32 -29.48
C LEU A 458 -16.08 -10.58 -30.92
N GLU A 459 -16.90 -11.14 -31.81
CA GLU A 459 -16.54 -11.26 -33.24
C GLU A 459 -16.24 -9.88 -33.85
N TYR A 460 -17.09 -8.89 -33.55
CA TYR A 460 -16.86 -7.52 -33.97
C TYR A 460 -15.54 -6.96 -33.42
N LEU A 461 -15.26 -7.12 -32.11
CA LEU A 461 -14.00 -6.64 -31.51
C LEU A 461 -12.75 -7.32 -32.10
N HIS A 462 -12.84 -8.61 -32.40
CA HIS A 462 -11.69 -9.41 -32.88
C HIS A 462 -11.43 -9.25 -34.38
N HIS A 463 -12.50 -9.09 -35.16
CA HIS A 463 -12.45 -9.19 -36.62
C HIS A 463 -13.21 -8.07 -37.36
N GLY A 464 -14.30 -7.55 -36.80
CA GLY A 464 -15.18 -6.59 -37.47
C GLY A 464 -14.78 -5.11 -37.31
N SER A 465 -14.02 -4.76 -36.27
CA SER A 465 -13.58 -3.39 -36.01
C SER A 465 -12.32 -3.01 -36.80
N SER A 466 -12.12 -1.70 -37.00
CA SER A 466 -10.97 -1.15 -37.74
C SER A 466 -9.62 -1.56 -37.13
N GLN A 467 -9.57 -1.61 -35.79
CA GLN A 467 -8.46 -2.16 -35.03
C GLN A 467 -8.94 -3.40 -34.28
N ARG A 468 -8.08 -4.42 -34.14
CA ARG A 468 -8.41 -5.61 -33.35
C ARG A 468 -8.35 -5.24 -31.86
N VAL A 469 -9.38 -5.57 -31.10
CA VAL A 469 -9.50 -5.21 -29.68
C VAL A 469 -9.67 -6.47 -28.83
N LEU A 470 -8.86 -6.60 -27.79
CA LEU A 470 -9.05 -7.59 -26.73
C LEU A 470 -9.90 -6.97 -25.62
N HIS A 471 -10.94 -7.66 -25.18
CA HIS A 471 -11.83 -7.20 -24.11
C HIS A 471 -11.21 -7.42 -22.72
N ARG A 472 -10.70 -8.63 -22.46
CA ARG A 472 -10.00 -9.09 -21.24
C ARG A 472 -10.81 -9.18 -19.95
N ASP A 473 -12.07 -8.75 -19.95
CA ASP A 473 -12.97 -8.90 -18.80
C ASP A 473 -14.40 -9.33 -19.20
N VAL A 474 -14.52 -10.37 -20.03
CA VAL A 474 -15.83 -10.94 -20.41
C VAL A 474 -16.41 -11.72 -19.23
N LYS A 475 -17.59 -11.32 -18.73
CA LYS A 475 -18.31 -11.94 -17.61
C LYS A 475 -19.75 -11.42 -17.52
N ALA A 476 -20.65 -12.13 -16.83
CA ALA A 476 -22.05 -11.72 -16.70
C ALA A 476 -22.25 -10.32 -16.08
N SER A 477 -21.44 -9.91 -15.11
CA SER A 477 -21.54 -8.57 -14.50
C SER A 477 -21.17 -7.41 -15.43
N ASN A 478 -20.51 -7.70 -16.56
CA ASN A 478 -20.16 -6.72 -17.60
C ASN A 478 -21.14 -6.76 -18.80
N VAL A 479 -22.19 -7.57 -18.74
CA VAL A 479 -23.22 -7.65 -19.79
C VAL A 479 -24.49 -6.97 -19.28
N MET A 480 -24.87 -5.87 -19.91
CA MET A 480 -26.10 -5.13 -19.62
C MET A 480 -27.23 -5.64 -20.53
N LEU A 481 -28.46 -5.62 -20.03
CA LEU A 481 -29.65 -5.94 -20.82
C LEU A 481 -30.51 -4.70 -21.05
N ASP A 482 -30.87 -4.44 -22.30
CA ASP A 482 -31.86 -3.42 -22.62
C ASP A 482 -33.30 -3.93 -22.40
N ALA A 483 -34.29 -3.06 -22.64
CA ALA A 483 -35.70 -3.38 -22.44
C ALA A 483 -36.21 -4.57 -23.29
N ALA A 484 -35.51 -4.91 -24.38
CA ALA A 484 -35.82 -6.06 -25.24
C ALA A 484 -35.04 -7.33 -24.86
N CYS A 485 -34.38 -7.33 -23.69
CA CYS A 485 -33.45 -8.36 -23.24
C CYS A 485 -32.28 -8.58 -24.23
N ASP A 486 -31.90 -7.58 -25.02
CA ASP A 486 -30.74 -7.67 -25.89
C ASP A 486 -29.45 -7.35 -25.10
N ALA A 487 -28.43 -8.18 -25.30
CA ALA A 487 -27.17 -8.07 -24.58
C ALA A 487 -26.29 -6.94 -25.12
N ARG A 488 -25.75 -6.14 -24.20
CA ARG A 488 -24.75 -5.08 -24.44
C ARG A 488 -23.53 -5.34 -23.58
N LEU A 489 -22.41 -5.75 -24.19
CA LEU A 489 -21.14 -5.94 -23.51
C LEU A 489 -20.49 -4.59 -23.19
N GLY A 490 -20.09 -4.39 -21.94
CA GLY A 490 -19.47 -3.17 -21.44
C GLY A 490 -18.20 -3.42 -20.62
N ASP A 491 -17.70 -2.35 -20.00
CA ASP A 491 -16.47 -2.27 -19.20
C ASP A 491 -15.17 -2.56 -19.97
N PHE A 492 -14.68 -1.52 -20.64
CA PHE A 492 -13.48 -1.59 -21.49
C PHE A 492 -12.21 -1.12 -20.76
N GLY A 493 -12.21 -1.03 -19.43
CA GLY A 493 -11.07 -0.55 -18.65
C GLY A 493 -9.80 -1.39 -18.83
N LEU A 494 -9.95 -2.70 -19.05
CA LEU A 494 -8.83 -3.62 -19.32
C LEU A 494 -8.54 -3.80 -20.81
N ALA A 495 -9.37 -3.26 -21.70
CA ALA A 495 -9.31 -3.52 -23.13
C ALA A 495 -7.98 -3.04 -23.74
N ARG A 496 -7.50 -3.75 -24.77
CA ARG A 496 -6.24 -3.43 -25.45
C ARG A 496 -6.37 -3.57 -26.96
N VAL A 497 -5.80 -2.60 -27.68
CA VAL A 497 -5.75 -2.62 -29.16
C VAL A 497 -4.53 -3.42 -29.62
N VAL A 498 -4.76 -4.31 -30.58
CA VAL A 498 -3.77 -5.18 -31.20
C VAL A 498 -3.38 -4.69 -32.59
N GLN A 499 -2.09 -4.43 -32.78
CA GLN A 499 -1.54 -4.13 -34.11
C GLN A 499 -1.60 -5.39 -34.96
N ARG A 500 -2.05 -5.24 -36.22
CA ARG A 500 -2.20 -6.37 -37.16
C ARG A 500 -0.87 -6.90 -37.69
N ASP A 501 0.26 -6.31 -37.28
CA ASP A 501 1.61 -6.50 -37.84
C ASP A 501 2.32 -7.76 -37.29
N GLY A 502 1.64 -8.91 -37.34
CA GLY A 502 2.25 -10.23 -37.08
C GLY A 502 2.34 -10.66 -35.61
N ALA A 503 1.99 -9.81 -34.64
CA ALA A 503 1.89 -10.22 -33.24
C ALA A 503 0.56 -10.94 -32.96
N THR A 504 0.59 -12.24 -32.65
CA THR A 504 -0.59 -13.04 -32.28
C THR A 504 -1.05 -12.84 -30.83
N HIS A 505 -0.21 -12.23 -29.99
CA HIS A 505 -0.47 -12.02 -28.55
C HIS A 505 0.01 -10.63 -28.09
N HIS A 506 -0.64 -10.08 -27.06
CA HIS A 506 -0.15 -8.95 -26.30
C HIS A 506 0.54 -9.40 -25.02
N SER A 507 1.84 -9.14 -24.94
CA SER A 507 2.56 -9.23 -23.67
C SER A 507 2.13 -8.06 -22.78
N THR A 508 1.63 -8.35 -21.59
CA THR A 508 1.27 -7.33 -20.60
C THR A 508 2.16 -7.46 -19.37
N GLN A 509 2.53 -6.33 -18.76
CA GLN A 509 3.39 -6.32 -17.56
C GLN A 509 2.71 -6.93 -16.31
N ALA A 510 1.40 -7.18 -16.36
CA ALA A 510 0.63 -7.73 -15.24
C ALA A 510 -0.54 -8.60 -15.74
N VAL A 511 -0.73 -9.77 -15.10
CA VAL A 511 -1.94 -10.60 -15.30
C VAL A 511 -3.14 -9.79 -14.82
N ALA A 512 -4.15 -9.58 -15.66
CA ALA A 512 -5.36 -8.86 -15.29
C ALA A 512 -6.59 -9.53 -15.91
N GLY A 513 -7.64 -9.68 -15.08
CA GLY A 513 -8.93 -10.27 -15.45
C GLY A 513 -9.68 -10.75 -14.20
N THR A 514 -10.89 -11.29 -14.40
CA THR A 514 -11.71 -11.83 -13.32
C THR A 514 -11.38 -13.30 -13.04
N ARG A 515 -11.11 -13.65 -11.78
CA ARG A 515 -10.87 -15.04 -11.35
C ARG A 515 -12.06 -15.93 -11.74
N GLY A 516 -11.80 -17.08 -12.34
CA GLY A 516 -12.82 -17.98 -12.88
C GLY A 516 -13.01 -17.87 -14.39
N TYR A 517 -12.73 -16.70 -14.99
CA TYR A 517 -12.82 -16.47 -16.45
C TYR A 517 -11.47 -16.43 -17.14
N MET A 518 -10.38 -16.29 -16.38
CA MET A 518 -9.04 -16.21 -16.95
C MET A 518 -8.57 -17.56 -17.50
N ALA A 519 -8.06 -17.52 -18.74
CA ALA A 519 -7.46 -18.67 -19.40
C ALA A 519 -6.18 -19.13 -18.69
N TYR A 520 -5.86 -20.43 -18.79
CA TYR A 520 -4.69 -21.02 -18.12
C TYR A 520 -3.40 -20.31 -18.51
N GLU A 521 -3.16 -20.12 -19.81
CA GLU A 521 -1.94 -19.49 -20.33
C GLU A 521 -1.77 -18.04 -19.86
N SER A 522 -2.86 -17.32 -19.58
CA SER A 522 -2.77 -15.95 -19.05
C SER A 522 -2.19 -15.91 -17.65
N PHE A 523 -2.44 -16.93 -16.81
CA PHE A 523 -1.84 -17.03 -15.49
C PHE A 523 -0.34 -17.28 -15.55
N PHE A 524 0.12 -18.14 -16.46
CA PHE A 524 1.53 -18.53 -16.55
C PHE A 524 2.38 -17.53 -17.32
N THR A 525 1.84 -16.93 -18.38
CA THR A 525 2.63 -16.08 -19.30
C THR A 525 2.42 -14.59 -19.08
N GLY A 526 1.35 -14.18 -18.39
CA GLY A 526 0.93 -12.78 -18.35
C GLY A 526 0.55 -12.18 -19.71
N ARG A 527 0.36 -13.02 -20.74
CA ARG A 527 -0.04 -12.61 -22.08
C ARG A 527 -1.57 -12.68 -22.23
N ALA A 528 -2.11 -11.71 -22.96
CA ALA A 528 -3.50 -11.69 -23.39
C ALA A 528 -3.57 -11.83 -24.92
N SER A 529 -4.52 -12.60 -25.43
CA SER A 529 -4.78 -12.74 -26.87
C SER A 529 -6.26 -12.92 -27.17
N LEU A 530 -6.61 -13.07 -28.44
CA LEU A 530 -8.00 -13.37 -28.80
C LEU A 530 -8.48 -14.66 -28.13
N ASP A 531 -7.61 -15.66 -28.03
CA ASP A 531 -7.94 -16.95 -27.43
C ASP A 531 -8.25 -16.84 -25.94
N THR A 532 -7.71 -15.82 -25.26
CA THR A 532 -8.02 -15.55 -23.85
C THR A 532 -9.43 -14.98 -23.67
N ASP A 533 -9.89 -14.15 -24.62
CA ASP A 533 -11.30 -13.72 -24.67
C ASP A 533 -12.23 -14.87 -25.08
N VAL A 534 -11.80 -15.74 -26.00
CA VAL A 534 -12.56 -16.95 -26.39
C VAL A 534 -12.76 -17.87 -25.18
N TYR A 535 -11.72 -18.09 -24.38
CA TYR A 535 -11.82 -18.87 -23.15
C TYR A 535 -12.83 -18.26 -22.17
N ALA A 536 -12.71 -16.94 -21.91
CA ALA A 536 -13.65 -16.23 -21.05
C ALA A 536 -15.10 -16.30 -21.57
N PHE A 537 -15.29 -16.27 -22.89
CA PHE A 537 -16.58 -16.51 -23.53
C PHE A 537 -17.11 -17.92 -23.27
N GLY A 538 -16.27 -18.96 -23.37
CA GLY A 538 -16.66 -20.33 -23.04
C GLY A 538 -17.14 -20.47 -21.59
N VAL A 539 -16.42 -19.86 -20.63
CA VAL A 539 -16.84 -19.81 -19.23
C VAL A 539 -18.17 -19.06 -19.09
N PHE A 540 -18.34 -17.92 -19.76
CA PHE A 540 -19.57 -17.14 -19.77
C PHE A 540 -20.77 -17.94 -20.32
N VAL A 541 -20.60 -18.76 -21.36
CA VAL A 541 -21.68 -19.62 -21.86
C VAL A 541 -22.10 -20.64 -20.78
N MET A 542 -21.15 -21.27 -20.09
CA MET A 542 -21.46 -22.20 -19.00
C MET A 542 -22.11 -21.50 -17.81
N GLU A 543 -21.68 -20.28 -17.50
CA GLU A 543 -22.28 -19.43 -16.46
C GLU A 543 -23.76 -19.16 -16.75
N VAL A 544 -24.07 -18.70 -17.96
CA VAL A 544 -25.44 -18.38 -18.40
C VAL A 544 -26.30 -19.64 -18.44
N LEU A 545 -25.78 -20.75 -18.96
CA LEU A 545 -26.49 -22.04 -19.02
C LEU A 545 -26.85 -22.55 -17.62
N SER A 546 -25.89 -22.53 -16.69
CA SER A 546 -26.04 -23.19 -15.40
C SER A 546 -26.61 -22.30 -14.30
N GLY A 547 -26.61 -20.97 -14.49
CA GLY A 547 -26.98 -20.03 -13.42
C GLY A 547 -26.05 -20.16 -12.21
N ARG A 548 -24.77 -20.52 -12.40
CA ARG A 548 -23.77 -20.69 -11.33
C ARG A 548 -22.56 -19.78 -11.51
N THR A 549 -22.08 -19.20 -10.41
CA THR A 549 -20.92 -18.29 -10.45
C THR A 549 -19.62 -19.08 -10.70
N PRO A 550 -18.81 -18.73 -11.73
CA PRO A 550 -17.61 -19.50 -12.09
C PRO A 550 -16.52 -19.59 -11.01
N SER A 551 -16.48 -18.63 -10.08
CA SER A 551 -15.51 -18.56 -8.99
C SER A 551 -15.85 -19.47 -7.80
N CYS A 552 -17.08 -19.99 -7.73
CA CYS A 552 -17.53 -20.85 -6.64
C CYS A 552 -17.41 -22.34 -7.03
N PRO A 553 -16.84 -23.20 -6.16
CA PRO A 553 -16.84 -24.64 -6.40
C PRO A 553 -18.26 -25.20 -6.49
N VAL A 554 -18.50 -26.09 -7.45
CA VAL A 554 -19.75 -26.82 -7.58
C VAL A 554 -19.83 -27.87 -6.48
N LEU A 555 -20.82 -27.75 -5.59
CA LEU A 555 -21.08 -28.74 -4.55
C LEU A 555 -21.63 -30.02 -5.20
N HIS A 556 -21.00 -31.15 -4.88
CA HIS A 556 -21.43 -32.45 -5.38
C HIS A 556 -22.77 -32.82 -4.70
N ARG A 557 -23.88 -32.76 -5.44
CA ARG A 557 -25.10 -33.47 -5.04
C ARG A 557 -24.83 -34.94 -5.35
N GLY A 558 -24.47 -35.71 -4.34
CA GLY A 558 -24.35 -37.17 -4.47
C GLY A 558 -25.63 -37.70 -5.10
N GLY A 559 -25.51 -38.43 -6.20
CA GLY A 559 -26.65 -38.98 -6.92
C GLY A 559 -27.35 -40.03 -6.07
N GLY A 560 -28.57 -39.73 -5.66
CA GLY A 560 -29.61 -40.68 -5.28
C GLY A 560 -30.92 -40.09 -5.75
N ASP A 561 -31.63 -40.81 -6.62
CA ASP A 561 -33.04 -40.54 -6.86
C ASP A 561 -33.79 -40.77 -5.53
N GLY A 562 -34.58 -39.79 -5.09
CA GLY A 562 -35.42 -39.89 -3.90
C GLY A 562 -35.07 -38.89 -2.80
N ASP A 563 -36.03 -38.00 -2.58
CA ASP A 563 -36.32 -37.25 -1.36
C ASP A 563 -35.50 -36.00 -1.00
N GLU A 564 -36.30 -34.98 -0.69
CA GLU A 564 -35.95 -33.65 -0.25
C GLU A 564 -35.30 -33.70 1.14
N GLU A 565 -33.98 -33.69 1.23
CA GLU A 565 -33.30 -33.32 2.47
C GLU A 565 -32.18 -32.28 2.24
N GLU A 566 -32.25 -31.26 3.08
CA GLU A 566 -31.38 -30.09 3.24
C GLU A 566 -29.86 -30.38 3.11
N PRO A 567 -29.07 -29.49 2.49
CA PRO A 567 -27.63 -29.67 2.33
C PRO A 567 -26.90 -29.50 3.67
N SER A 568 -26.68 -30.61 4.38
CA SER A 568 -25.84 -30.61 5.58
C SER A 568 -24.36 -30.40 5.23
N TYR A 569 -23.84 -29.22 5.59
CA TYR A 569 -22.47 -28.74 5.34
C TYR A 569 -21.35 -29.54 6.07
N ARG A 570 -21.65 -30.73 6.64
CA ARG A 570 -20.84 -31.34 7.71
C ARG A 570 -20.15 -32.66 7.39
N ARG A 571 -20.18 -33.18 6.16
CA ARG A 571 -19.46 -34.42 5.83
C ARG A 571 -18.68 -34.33 4.53
N ARG A 572 -17.67 -33.45 4.48
CA ARG A 572 -16.63 -33.48 3.43
C ARG A 572 -15.43 -34.27 3.97
N GLY A 573 -15.08 -35.38 3.31
CA GLY A 573 -13.79 -36.04 3.55
C GLY A 573 -12.64 -35.15 3.07
N ALA A 574 -11.52 -35.17 3.77
CA ALA A 574 -10.36 -34.28 3.54
C ALA A 574 -9.71 -34.35 2.14
N ASN A 575 -10.16 -35.26 1.25
CA ASN A 575 -9.55 -35.54 -0.06
C ASN A 575 -10.34 -35.07 -1.30
N ASP A 576 -11.55 -34.53 -1.15
CA ASP A 576 -12.33 -34.07 -2.33
C ASP A 576 -11.90 -32.67 -2.80
N LYS A 577 -11.17 -32.63 -3.92
CA LYS A 577 -10.75 -31.40 -4.58
C LYS A 577 -11.98 -30.56 -5.01
N PRO A 578 -11.97 -29.23 -4.81
CA PRO A 578 -13.04 -28.37 -5.29
C PRO A 578 -13.11 -28.43 -6.83
N MET A 579 -14.30 -28.70 -7.37
CA MET A 579 -14.55 -28.75 -8.81
C MET A 579 -15.18 -27.44 -9.28
N TYR A 580 -14.56 -26.77 -10.25
CA TYR A 580 -15.06 -25.51 -10.81
C TYR A 580 -15.93 -25.75 -12.04
N ILE A 581 -16.62 -24.72 -12.51
CA ILE A 581 -17.66 -24.84 -13.56
C ILE A 581 -17.17 -25.56 -14.82
N VAL A 582 -15.96 -25.25 -15.29
CA VAL A 582 -15.39 -25.87 -16.50
C VAL A 582 -15.17 -27.37 -16.29
N ASP A 583 -14.53 -27.77 -15.19
CA ASP A 583 -14.29 -29.19 -14.88
C ASP A 583 -15.59 -29.96 -14.67
N TRP A 584 -16.57 -29.33 -14.03
CA TRP A 584 -17.88 -29.91 -13.78
C TRP A 584 -18.67 -30.17 -15.07
N VAL A 585 -18.74 -29.18 -15.96
CA VAL A 585 -19.45 -29.33 -17.24
C VAL A 585 -18.72 -30.34 -18.13
N TRP A 586 -17.38 -30.33 -18.16
CA TRP A 586 -16.59 -31.30 -18.93
C TRP A 586 -16.82 -32.74 -18.46
N ARG A 587 -16.90 -32.96 -17.14
CA ARG A 587 -17.25 -34.26 -16.57
C ARG A 587 -18.64 -34.72 -17.01
N LEU A 588 -19.65 -33.85 -16.90
CA LEU A 588 -21.01 -34.17 -17.33
C LEU A 588 -21.08 -34.49 -18.82
N TYR A 589 -20.30 -33.79 -19.64
CA TYR A 589 -20.17 -34.06 -21.07
C TYR A 589 -19.58 -35.45 -21.34
N GLY A 590 -18.47 -35.80 -20.68
CA GLY A 590 -17.86 -37.14 -20.79
C GLY A 590 -18.77 -38.28 -20.33
N GLU A 591 -19.71 -38.00 -19.40
CA GLU A 591 -20.75 -38.93 -18.95
C GLU A 591 -21.99 -38.98 -19.87
N GLY A 592 -22.03 -38.21 -20.97
CA GLY A 592 -23.20 -38.10 -21.85
C GLY A 592 -24.39 -37.36 -21.21
N ARG A 593 -24.15 -36.57 -20.16
CA ARG A 593 -25.15 -35.89 -19.32
C ARG A 593 -24.97 -34.36 -19.32
N ALA A 594 -24.36 -33.81 -20.36
CA ALA A 594 -23.97 -32.40 -20.43
C ALA A 594 -25.14 -31.43 -20.17
N LEU A 595 -26.34 -31.74 -20.67
CA LEU A 595 -27.54 -30.91 -20.46
C LEU A 595 -28.01 -30.85 -19.00
N ARG A 596 -27.56 -31.77 -18.11
CA ARG A 596 -27.80 -31.65 -16.66
C ARG A 596 -27.05 -30.47 -16.02
N ALA A 597 -26.15 -29.83 -16.76
CA ALA A 597 -25.53 -28.58 -16.32
C ALA A 597 -26.49 -27.39 -16.35
N ALA A 598 -27.60 -27.49 -17.10
CA ALA A 598 -28.59 -26.44 -17.21
C ALA A 598 -29.19 -26.10 -15.83
N ASP A 599 -29.45 -24.81 -15.65
CA ASP A 599 -30.07 -24.27 -14.44
C ASP A 599 -31.42 -24.95 -14.16
N ALA A 600 -31.59 -25.49 -12.95
CA ALA A 600 -32.83 -26.14 -12.54
C ALA A 600 -34.03 -25.18 -12.59
N ALA A 601 -33.78 -23.86 -12.44
CA ALA A 601 -34.81 -22.84 -12.51
C ALA A 601 -35.42 -22.69 -13.93
N LEU A 602 -34.81 -23.28 -14.97
CA LEU A 602 -35.37 -23.30 -16.33
C LEU A 602 -36.54 -24.29 -16.48
N GLY A 603 -36.83 -25.14 -15.49
CA GLY A 603 -38.03 -25.99 -15.47
C GLY A 603 -38.15 -26.99 -16.62
N GLY A 604 -37.05 -27.28 -17.34
CA GLY A 604 -37.06 -28.13 -18.53
C GLY A 604 -37.42 -27.44 -19.84
N GLU A 605 -37.66 -26.12 -19.84
CA GLU A 605 -37.91 -25.30 -21.03
C GLU A 605 -36.62 -24.97 -21.79
N LEU A 606 -35.82 -26.00 -22.07
CA LEU A 606 -34.54 -25.89 -22.78
C LEU A 606 -34.71 -26.43 -24.20
N ASP A 607 -34.31 -25.68 -25.23
CA ASP A 607 -34.15 -26.26 -26.57
C ASP A 607 -32.90 -27.16 -26.53
N PRO A 608 -33.05 -28.50 -26.62
CA PRO A 608 -31.94 -29.43 -26.43
C PRO A 608 -30.88 -29.29 -27.53
N ALA A 609 -31.28 -28.95 -28.76
CA ALA A 609 -30.34 -28.79 -29.87
C ALA A 609 -29.52 -27.51 -29.72
N GLN A 610 -30.15 -26.40 -29.32
CA GLN A 610 -29.43 -25.16 -29.02
C GLN A 610 -28.49 -25.32 -27.83
N ALA A 611 -28.97 -25.97 -26.76
CA ALA A 611 -28.18 -26.16 -25.55
C ALA A 611 -27.00 -27.10 -25.77
N ASP A 612 -27.18 -28.18 -26.51
CA ASP A 612 -26.10 -29.10 -26.87
C ASP A 612 -25.01 -28.38 -27.67
N ARG A 613 -25.38 -27.62 -28.71
CA ARG A 613 -24.41 -26.80 -29.47
C ARG A 613 -23.70 -25.78 -28.59
N ALA A 614 -24.42 -25.10 -27.70
CA ALA A 614 -23.84 -24.12 -26.78
C ALA A 614 -22.84 -24.76 -25.81
N VAL A 615 -23.16 -25.93 -25.25
CA VAL A 615 -22.26 -26.66 -24.34
C VAL A 615 -21.00 -27.13 -25.05
N ARG A 616 -21.13 -27.76 -26.22
CA ARG A 616 -19.98 -28.22 -27.00
C ARG A 616 -19.07 -27.08 -27.42
N LEU A 617 -19.67 -25.98 -27.89
CA LEU A 617 -18.93 -24.76 -28.20
C LEU A 617 -18.21 -24.22 -26.96
N ALA A 618 -18.89 -24.15 -25.81
CA ALA A 618 -18.30 -23.64 -24.58
C ALA A 618 -17.09 -24.47 -24.13
N LEU A 619 -17.17 -25.79 -24.21
CA LEU A 619 -16.08 -26.72 -23.91
C LEU A 619 -14.91 -26.54 -24.89
N ALA A 620 -15.18 -26.41 -26.19
CA ALA A 620 -14.16 -26.13 -27.20
C ALA A 620 -13.48 -24.76 -26.97
N CYS A 621 -14.24 -23.72 -26.62
CA CYS A 621 -13.72 -22.42 -26.22
C CYS A 621 -12.84 -22.52 -24.96
N CYS A 622 -13.18 -23.41 -24.02
CA CYS A 622 -12.42 -23.65 -22.79
C CYS A 622 -11.27 -24.65 -22.95
N HIS A 623 -10.91 -25.04 -24.19
CA HIS A 623 -9.84 -25.98 -24.41
C HIS A 623 -8.52 -25.48 -23.78
N PRO A 624 -7.79 -26.33 -23.01
CA PRO A 624 -6.57 -25.90 -22.33
C PRO A 624 -5.50 -25.35 -23.27
N ASN A 625 -5.30 -25.98 -24.43
CA ASN A 625 -4.45 -25.44 -25.50
C ASN A 625 -5.20 -24.35 -26.29
N PRO A 626 -4.69 -23.10 -26.34
CA PRO A 626 -5.32 -22.00 -27.07
C PRO A 626 -5.49 -22.25 -28.57
N ARG A 627 -4.58 -23.02 -29.20
CA ARG A 627 -4.62 -23.30 -30.64
C ARG A 627 -5.80 -24.16 -31.09
N GLU A 628 -6.39 -24.90 -30.16
CA GLU A 628 -7.55 -25.76 -30.42
C GLU A 628 -8.88 -25.02 -30.20
N ARG A 629 -8.83 -23.76 -29.72
CA ARG A 629 -10.04 -22.98 -29.48
C ARG A 629 -10.58 -22.42 -30.80
N PRO A 630 -11.90 -22.40 -31.01
CA PRO A 630 -12.48 -21.78 -32.18
C PRO A 630 -12.31 -20.25 -32.15
N SER A 631 -12.21 -19.62 -33.32
CA SER A 631 -12.33 -18.15 -33.39
C SER A 631 -13.74 -17.70 -33.00
N MET A 632 -13.90 -16.45 -32.56
CA MET A 632 -15.24 -15.90 -32.28
C MET A 632 -16.14 -15.86 -33.51
N ARG A 633 -15.56 -15.76 -34.72
CA ARG A 633 -16.30 -15.90 -35.97
C ARG A 633 -16.90 -17.29 -36.14
N ALA A 634 -16.12 -18.34 -35.89
CA ALA A 634 -16.62 -19.71 -35.91
C ALA A 634 -17.66 -19.94 -34.81
N ALA A 635 -17.43 -19.42 -33.60
CA ALA A 635 -18.37 -19.49 -32.49
C ALA A 635 -19.75 -18.90 -32.84
N VAL A 636 -19.78 -17.74 -33.51
CA VAL A 636 -21.03 -17.15 -34.00
C VAL A 636 -21.76 -18.08 -34.99
N GLN A 637 -21.03 -18.68 -35.95
CA GLN A 637 -21.63 -19.60 -36.93
C GLN A 637 -22.24 -20.85 -36.27
N VAL A 638 -21.58 -21.41 -35.26
CA VAL A 638 -22.09 -22.55 -34.50
C VAL A 638 -23.38 -22.21 -33.75
N LEU A 639 -23.42 -21.04 -33.09
CA LEU A 639 -24.59 -20.61 -32.32
C LEU A 639 -25.81 -20.38 -33.21
N VAL A 640 -25.63 -19.73 -34.35
CA VAL A 640 -26.74 -19.48 -35.31
C VAL A 640 -27.11 -20.71 -36.14
N GLY A 641 -26.42 -21.84 -35.95
CA GLY A 641 -26.67 -23.09 -36.70
C GLY A 641 -26.13 -23.08 -38.14
N GLY A 642 -25.27 -22.13 -38.49
CA GLY A 642 -24.59 -22.05 -39.79
C GLY A 642 -23.37 -22.95 -39.92
N ALA A 643 -22.88 -23.50 -38.81
CA ALA A 643 -21.80 -24.50 -38.76
C ALA A 643 -22.09 -25.56 -37.70
N GLU A 644 -21.54 -26.76 -37.89
CA GLU A 644 -21.61 -27.83 -36.91
C GLU A 644 -20.80 -27.47 -35.66
N ALA A 645 -21.30 -27.85 -34.49
CA ALA A 645 -20.59 -27.63 -33.23
C ALA A 645 -19.30 -28.48 -33.22
N PRO A 646 -18.19 -27.97 -32.66
CA PRO A 646 -16.99 -28.79 -32.47
C PRO A 646 -17.31 -30.01 -31.60
N GLU A 647 -16.48 -31.04 -31.70
CA GLU A 647 -16.54 -32.22 -30.82
C GLU A 647 -15.40 -32.17 -29.79
N PRO A 648 -15.62 -31.64 -28.58
CA PRO A 648 -14.61 -31.64 -27.53
C PRO A 648 -14.22 -33.07 -27.13
N PRO A 649 -12.97 -33.30 -26.69
CA PRO A 649 -12.57 -34.55 -26.06
C PRO A 649 -13.47 -34.92 -24.87
N LEU A 650 -13.84 -36.20 -24.73
CA LEU A 650 -14.70 -36.67 -23.64
C LEU A 650 -14.09 -36.44 -22.24
N GLN A 651 -12.76 -36.46 -22.15
CA GLN A 651 -12.02 -36.09 -20.94
C GLN A 651 -11.28 -34.77 -21.18
N LYS A 652 -11.27 -33.90 -20.17
CA LYS A 652 -10.57 -32.63 -20.26
C LYS A 652 -9.07 -32.87 -20.43
N PRO A 653 -8.44 -32.36 -21.50
CA PRO A 653 -7.00 -32.50 -21.68
C PRO A 653 -6.21 -31.83 -20.54
N ALA A 654 -4.99 -32.30 -20.29
CA ALA A 654 -4.08 -31.58 -19.41
C ALA A 654 -3.61 -30.28 -20.10
N PHE A 655 -3.41 -29.22 -19.31
CA PHE A 655 -2.76 -28.02 -19.82
C PHE A 655 -1.25 -28.28 -19.98
N VAL A 656 -0.70 -28.01 -21.16
CA VAL A 656 0.73 -28.13 -21.48
C VAL A 656 1.20 -26.83 -22.10
N TRP A 657 2.35 -26.30 -21.65
CA TRP A 657 2.92 -25.05 -22.14
C TRP A 657 4.46 -25.14 -22.28
N PRO A 658 5.06 -24.65 -23.38
CA PRO A 658 4.42 -24.16 -24.61
C PRO A 658 3.74 -25.31 -25.38
N PRO A 659 2.70 -25.03 -26.18
CA PRO A 659 2.03 -26.05 -26.98
C PRO A 659 3.00 -26.61 -28.04
N GLY A 660 3.50 -27.83 -27.82
CA GLY A 660 4.40 -28.54 -28.74
C GLY A 660 5.80 -28.89 -28.21
N GLY A 661 6.16 -28.54 -26.97
CA GLY A 661 7.39 -29.03 -26.34
C GLY A 661 8.71 -28.34 -26.71
N ASP A 662 8.70 -27.31 -27.57
CA ASP A 662 9.91 -26.56 -27.89
C ASP A 662 10.28 -25.56 -26.78
N ALA A 663 11.34 -25.89 -26.04
CA ALA A 663 11.81 -25.19 -24.84
C ALA A 663 12.34 -23.75 -25.08
N GLN A 664 12.43 -23.30 -26.33
CA GLN A 664 13.04 -22.01 -26.68
C GLN A 664 12.18 -20.78 -26.31
N GLU A 665 10.89 -20.95 -26.03
CA GLU A 665 10.00 -19.83 -25.67
C GLU A 665 9.97 -19.49 -24.17
N MET A 666 10.57 -20.33 -23.32
CA MET A 666 10.48 -20.24 -21.86
C MET A 666 11.57 -19.35 -21.22
N GLU A 667 12.71 -19.12 -21.91
CA GLU A 667 13.85 -18.33 -21.40
C GLU A 667 13.63 -16.81 -21.40
N LEU A 668 12.50 -16.32 -21.92
CA LEU A 668 12.23 -14.89 -22.09
C LEU A 668 11.10 -14.34 -21.19
N LEU A 669 10.58 -15.11 -20.22
CA LEU A 669 9.45 -14.68 -19.40
C LEU A 669 9.91 -13.79 -18.22
N PRO A 670 9.55 -12.48 -18.19
CA PRO A 670 9.86 -11.62 -17.05
C PRO A 670 9.00 -11.99 -15.83
N ARG A 671 9.47 -11.64 -14.62
CA ARG A 671 8.70 -11.81 -13.37
C ARG A 671 7.35 -11.07 -13.48
N VAL A 672 6.24 -11.80 -13.48
CA VAL A 672 4.88 -11.26 -13.70
C VAL A 672 4.19 -10.99 -12.36
N GLY A 673 3.65 -9.78 -12.18
CA GLY A 673 2.74 -9.45 -11.07
C GLY A 673 1.30 -9.89 -11.38
N VAL A 674 0.57 -10.38 -10.37
CA VAL A 674 -0.82 -10.87 -10.50
C VAL A 674 -1.82 -9.80 -10.04
N LEU A 675 -2.86 -9.51 -10.84
CA LEU A 675 -3.88 -8.50 -10.58
C LEU A 675 -5.30 -9.12 -10.71
N PHE A 676 -6.08 -9.14 -9.63
CA PHE A 676 -7.47 -9.64 -9.62
C PHE A 676 -8.51 -8.50 -9.51
N THR A 677 -9.70 -8.67 -10.11
CA THR A 677 -10.77 -7.64 -10.18
C THR A 677 -12.03 -7.92 -9.33
N GLY A 678 -12.01 -8.84 -8.36
CA GLY A 678 -13.20 -9.18 -7.55
C GLY A 678 -12.92 -9.43 -6.06
N GLY A 679 -13.72 -8.81 -5.19
CA GLY A 679 -14.02 -9.20 -3.78
C GLY A 679 -12.88 -9.26 -2.77
N GLN A 680 -13.12 -8.77 -1.54
CA GLN A 680 -12.16 -8.80 -0.41
C GLN A 680 -11.72 -10.23 -0.05
N THR A 681 -10.60 -10.73 -0.57
CA THR A 681 -9.81 -11.80 0.07
C THR A 681 -8.35 -11.75 -0.38
N SER A 682 -7.46 -11.53 0.59
CA SER A 682 -6.03 -11.90 0.69
C SER A 682 -5.17 -12.06 -0.58
N PHE A 683 -4.12 -11.23 -0.66
CA PHE A 683 -2.92 -11.48 -1.47
C PHE A 683 -2.34 -12.86 -1.15
N CYS A 684 -2.23 -13.75 -2.15
CA CYS A 684 -1.42 -14.96 -2.03
C CYS A 684 -0.28 -14.86 -3.05
N SER A 685 0.94 -14.67 -2.55
CA SER A 685 2.17 -14.82 -3.33
C SER A 685 2.44 -16.32 -3.48
N MET A 686 2.33 -16.87 -4.69
CA MET A 686 2.90 -18.19 -4.99
C MET A 686 4.22 -17.99 -5.73
N THR A 687 5.32 -18.36 -5.07
CA THR A 687 6.66 -18.43 -5.67
C THR A 687 6.83 -19.75 -6.42
N SER A 688 7.68 -19.76 -7.44
CA SER A 688 7.89 -20.85 -8.41
C SER A 688 8.49 -22.16 -7.84
N THR A 689 8.58 -22.31 -6.51
CA THR A 689 9.34 -23.39 -5.86
C THR A 689 8.54 -24.64 -5.47
N SER A 690 7.25 -24.76 -5.79
CA SER A 690 6.43 -25.91 -5.33
C SER A 690 6.08 -26.96 -6.40
N ILE A 691 6.76 -27.01 -7.55
CA ILE A 691 6.45 -27.98 -8.62
C ILE A 691 7.72 -28.70 -9.08
N THR A 692 8.37 -29.39 -8.15
CA THR A 692 9.16 -30.59 -8.43
C THR A 692 8.78 -31.66 -7.41
N GLY A 693 7.58 -32.23 -7.58
CA GLY A 693 7.11 -33.37 -6.82
C GLY A 693 6.35 -34.28 -7.77
N ARG A 694 6.95 -35.46 -8.00
CA ARG A 694 6.55 -36.60 -8.87
C ARG A 694 5.08 -36.71 -9.29
#